data_AF-A0AAN7D2M7-F1
#
_entry.id   AF-A0AAN7D2M7-F1
#
_cell.length_a   1.000
_cell.length_b   1.000
_cell.length_c   1.000
_cell.angle_alpha   90.00
_cell.angle_beta   90.00
_cell.angle_gamma   90.00
#
_symmetry.space_group_name_H-M   'P 1'
#
loop_
_entity.id
_entity.type
_entity.pdbx_description
1 polymer ?
#
loop_
_entity_poly.entity_id
_entity_poly.type
_entity_poly.pdbx_seq_one_letter_code
_entity_poly.pdbx_strand_id
1 'polypeptide(L)'
;MTDSKPPIAFIGLGAMGFGMATHLVKQGYPVTGFDVWAPTLERFAAAGGLTASTPSAAVADKPFCVCMVATAQQAQSVLLDGPDAAVHALPQGAALLLCSTVPCDYVQSLDRQLRALGRGDILLVDSPVSGGAARAADGTLSIMAGASDAALIQARPLLAELADPAKLYIVQGGIGAGSNMKMVHQVLAACQILASSEAMGFAVRLGLDRARAQQAVLESDAWNWMFEHRSPRMLTQFQPIASAVNIITKDTKIITAEAKRSGFAVPMTGRAEEGYQQAVDRGYGQDDDSSLLRLYIEAEGGAGDKGDSSAQTDEEKVELVLDLLRAINLCAAGESLAFASFVGLDLDQVIDLCVNAAGSSTMLKKYGPRFITVLRQGVESKGLNAADGELSLDNVAEKLQRAVEEVGRVKMPLFLGTQALDVIRKGLQSGTSPSSVDAVVNVVVAAPPATMEETIRPHFFKHGLPESDPEEEDCHWCQIRSFATHKTIPITIVNDEDDEVLNPNFRFIDHSVIADDVPVAGDSFRTGCDCADDEDCMYNTCQCLDEMAPDSDEDEHDGSATRPRRKRFAYHSSGPKAGLLRSRILMSREPIYECHEGCNCSLNCPNRVVERGRTVPLQIFRTVDRGWGVKCPVDIREGQFVDRYLGEIITSKEADRRRAEATISRRKDVYLFALDKFSDPDSLDPLLAAPPLEVDGEWMSGPTRFINHSCDPNMRIFARVGDHADKHIHDLALFAIRDIPAGEELTFDYVDELEDMDSDAHDPSKIKDMTVCKCGTKRCRGFLW
;
A
#
# COMPACT_ATOMS: atom_id res chain seq x y z
N MET A 1 40.45 -34.78 -16.12
CA MET A 1 39.57 -35.01 -14.95
C MET A 1 38.17 -34.83 -15.50
N THR A 2 37.30 -35.83 -15.42
CA THR A 2 35.91 -35.68 -15.85
C THR A 2 35.27 -34.69 -14.88
N ASP A 3 34.95 -33.47 -15.33
CA ASP A 3 34.30 -32.45 -14.51
C ASP A 3 32.96 -33.00 -14.01
N SER A 4 32.94 -33.45 -12.76
CA SER A 4 31.73 -33.95 -12.11
C SER A 4 30.74 -32.80 -11.92
N LYS A 5 29.47 -33.00 -12.30
CA LYS A 5 28.42 -32.00 -12.11
C LYS A 5 28.33 -31.57 -10.63
N PRO A 6 28.06 -30.28 -10.34
CA PRO A 6 28.03 -29.77 -8.97
C PRO A 6 26.89 -30.41 -8.17
N PRO A 7 27.06 -30.61 -6.86
CA PRO A 7 25.99 -31.16 -6.03
C PRO A 7 24.92 -30.08 -5.75
N ILE A 8 23.66 -30.50 -5.64
CA ILE A 8 22.49 -29.60 -5.54
C ILE A 8 21.65 -30.01 -4.34
N ALA A 9 21.18 -29.02 -3.57
CA ALA A 9 20.09 -29.20 -2.62
C ALA A 9 18.75 -28.87 -3.28
N PHE A 10 17.72 -29.67 -2.98
CA PHE A 10 16.38 -29.48 -3.51
C PHE A 10 15.36 -29.53 -2.37
N ILE A 11 14.74 -28.40 -2.06
CA ILE A 11 13.75 -28.25 -1.00
C ILE A 11 12.37 -28.17 -1.62
N GLY A 12 11.49 -29.09 -1.24
CA GLY A 12 10.13 -29.24 -1.77
C GLY A 12 10.07 -30.25 -2.92
N LEU A 13 9.51 -31.42 -2.65
CA LEU A 13 9.35 -32.56 -3.57
C LEU A 13 7.86 -32.82 -3.86
N GLY A 14 7.06 -31.76 -3.91
CA GLY A 14 5.70 -31.79 -4.46
C GLY A 14 5.68 -32.11 -5.96
N ALA A 15 4.52 -32.02 -6.62
CA ALA A 15 4.36 -32.44 -8.02
C ALA A 15 5.39 -31.81 -8.99
N MET A 16 5.61 -30.49 -8.88
CA MET A 16 6.62 -29.78 -9.69
C MET A 16 8.05 -30.11 -9.23
N GLY A 17 8.33 -29.97 -7.93
CA GLY A 17 9.66 -30.16 -7.37
C GLY A 17 10.22 -31.56 -7.58
N PHE A 18 9.38 -32.59 -7.45
CA PHE A 18 9.75 -33.97 -7.73
C PHE A 18 10.18 -34.17 -9.19
N GLY A 19 9.44 -33.61 -10.14
CA GLY A 19 9.79 -33.65 -11.56
C GLY A 19 11.16 -33.02 -11.83
N MET A 20 11.36 -31.81 -11.32
CA MET A 20 12.63 -31.07 -11.46
C MET A 20 13.81 -31.80 -10.82
N ALA A 21 13.66 -32.25 -9.58
CA ALA A 21 14.73 -32.93 -8.84
C ALA A 21 15.12 -34.24 -9.51
N THR A 22 14.16 -35.04 -9.97
CA THR A 22 14.44 -36.29 -10.68
C THR A 22 15.01 -36.08 -12.08
N HIS A 23 14.63 -34.99 -12.77
CA HIS A 23 15.31 -34.59 -14.00
C HIS A 23 16.80 -34.32 -13.75
N LEU A 24 17.14 -33.52 -12.72
CA LEU A 24 18.53 -33.24 -12.37
C LEU A 24 19.31 -34.53 -12.01
N VAL A 25 18.71 -35.48 -11.29
CA VAL A 25 19.31 -36.79 -11.04
C VAL A 25 19.61 -37.54 -12.35
N LYS A 26 18.66 -37.59 -13.28
CA LYS A 26 18.84 -38.23 -14.60
C LYS A 26 19.96 -37.56 -15.42
N GLN A 27 20.11 -36.24 -15.29
CA GLN A 27 21.17 -35.48 -15.94
C GLN A 27 22.54 -35.64 -15.25
N GLY A 28 22.63 -36.44 -14.19
CA GLY A 28 23.88 -36.79 -13.51
C GLY A 28 24.30 -35.84 -12.39
N TYR A 29 23.42 -34.94 -11.92
CA TYR A 29 23.70 -34.13 -10.74
C TYR A 29 23.55 -34.95 -9.45
N PRO A 30 24.45 -34.81 -8.47
CA PRO A 30 24.23 -35.32 -7.12
C PRO A 30 23.19 -34.44 -6.39
N VAL A 31 21.93 -34.88 -6.34
CA VAL A 31 20.84 -34.10 -5.73
C VAL A 31 20.50 -34.63 -4.33
N THR A 32 20.47 -33.74 -3.33
CA THR A 32 19.99 -34.03 -1.97
C THR A 32 18.65 -33.33 -1.76
N GLY A 33 17.59 -34.11 -1.62
CA GLY A 33 16.21 -33.64 -1.49
C GLY A 33 15.74 -33.55 -0.05
N PHE A 34 14.91 -32.55 0.24
CA PHE A 34 14.16 -32.43 1.49
C PHE A 34 12.69 -32.12 1.18
N ASP A 35 11.78 -32.75 1.92
CA ASP A 35 10.35 -32.49 1.92
C ASP A 35 9.78 -32.87 3.28
N VAL A 36 8.71 -32.19 3.71
CA VAL A 36 8.07 -32.45 5.01
C VAL A 36 7.28 -33.76 5.01
N TRP A 37 6.97 -34.32 3.83
CA TRP A 37 6.21 -35.54 3.68
C TRP A 37 7.11 -36.75 3.43
N ALA A 38 7.34 -37.58 4.46
CA ALA A 38 8.27 -38.72 4.37
C ALA A 38 8.06 -39.64 3.14
N PRO A 39 6.82 -39.95 2.69
CA PRO A 39 6.64 -40.75 1.47
C PRO A 39 7.19 -40.13 0.18
N THR A 40 7.28 -38.80 0.05
CA THR A 40 7.92 -38.19 -1.14
C THR A 40 9.43 -38.38 -1.11
N LEU A 41 10.06 -38.36 0.07
CA LEU A 41 11.49 -38.64 0.25
C LEU A 41 11.83 -40.08 -0.11
N GLU A 42 11.06 -41.06 0.36
CA GLU A 42 11.24 -42.48 0.00
C GLU A 42 11.16 -42.69 -1.52
N ARG A 43 10.16 -42.07 -2.14
CA ARG A 43 9.98 -42.10 -3.60
C ARG A 43 11.14 -41.42 -4.33
N PHE A 44 11.69 -40.33 -3.79
CA PHE A 44 12.83 -39.63 -4.40
C PHE A 44 14.13 -40.42 -4.27
N ALA A 45 14.36 -41.06 -3.12
CA ALA A 45 15.48 -41.98 -2.92
C ALA A 45 15.42 -43.16 -3.90
N ALA A 46 14.23 -43.74 -4.10
CA ALA A 46 14.01 -44.79 -5.09
C ALA A 46 14.26 -44.33 -6.54
N ALA A 47 14.13 -43.03 -6.82
CA ALA A 47 14.45 -42.43 -8.11
C ALA A 47 15.95 -42.08 -8.29
N GLY A 48 16.81 -42.44 -7.31
CA GLY A 48 18.26 -42.22 -7.35
C GLY A 48 18.74 -40.92 -6.69
N GLY A 49 17.83 -40.17 -6.05
CA GLY A 49 18.20 -38.99 -5.27
C GLY A 49 18.75 -39.35 -3.88
N LEU A 50 19.52 -38.43 -3.28
CA LEU A 50 19.86 -38.47 -1.86
C LEU A 50 18.78 -37.73 -1.07
N THR A 51 18.60 -38.05 0.21
CA THR A 51 17.60 -37.39 1.06
C THR A 51 18.23 -36.87 2.35
N ALA A 52 17.66 -35.81 2.90
CA ALA A 52 18.01 -35.25 4.20
C ALA A 52 16.78 -35.18 5.10
N SER A 53 16.99 -35.20 6.42
CA SER A 53 15.92 -35.13 7.43
C SER A 53 15.55 -33.70 7.83
N THR A 54 16.36 -32.70 7.47
CA THR A 54 16.12 -31.28 7.76
C THR A 54 16.54 -30.41 6.57
N PRO A 55 16.02 -29.17 6.44
CA PRO A 55 16.45 -28.23 5.41
C PRO A 55 17.94 -27.91 5.49
N SER A 56 18.47 -27.63 6.69
CA SER A 56 19.89 -27.33 6.91
C SER A 56 20.80 -28.48 6.47
N ALA A 57 20.43 -29.73 6.77
CA ALA A 57 21.19 -30.91 6.35
C ALA A 57 21.14 -31.13 4.84
N ALA A 58 20.05 -30.72 4.16
CA ALA A 58 19.94 -30.82 2.71
C ALA A 58 20.91 -29.89 1.98
N VAL A 59 21.12 -28.69 2.53
CA VAL A 59 21.90 -27.62 1.90
C VAL A 59 23.37 -27.59 2.30
N ALA A 60 23.74 -28.30 3.36
CA ALA A 60 25.12 -28.39 3.82
C ALA A 60 26.08 -28.81 2.68
N ASP A 61 27.15 -28.05 2.50
CA ASP A 61 28.17 -28.25 1.46
C ASP A 61 27.65 -28.21 0.01
N LYS A 62 26.45 -27.65 -0.24
CA LYS A 62 25.88 -27.52 -1.60
C LYS A 62 26.01 -26.10 -2.15
N PRO A 63 26.65 -25.90 -3.30
CA PRO A 63 26.74 -24.57 -3.93
C PRO A 63 25.42 -24.09 -4.54
N PHE A 64 24.43 -24.97 -4.72
CA PHE A 64 23.11 -24.64 -5.26
C PHE A 64 22.01 -25.17 -4.34
N CYS A 65 21.01 -24.35 -4.06
CA CYS A 65 19.78 -24.74 -3.40
C CYS A 65 18.58 -24.30 -4.24
N VAL A 66 17.75 -25.25 -4.66
CA VAL A 66 16.46 -24.99 -5.32
C VAL A 66 15.36 -25.10 -4.29
N CYS A 67 14.57 -24.03 -4.11
CA CYS A 67 13.39 -24.01 -3.25
C CYS A 67 12.12 -24.03 -4.11
N MET A 68 11.34 -25.10 -4.02
CA MET A 68 10.11 -25.33 -4.78
C MET A 68 8.98 -25.80 -3.85
N VAL A 69 8.49 -24.87 -3.04
CA VAL A 69 7.34 -25.06 -2.13
C VAL A 69 6.10 -24.31 -2.65
N ALA A 70 4.93 -24.50 -2.04
CA ALA A 70 3.68 -23.98 -2.59
C ALA A 70 3.45 -22.49 -2.28
N THR A 71 3.88 -22.01 -1.10
CA THR A 71 3.56 -20.66 -0.59
C THR A 71 4.78 -19.92 -0.07
N ALA A 72 4.70 -18.58 -0.04
CA ALA A 72 5.72 -17.73 0.58
C ALA A 72 5.94 -18.06 2.06
N GLN A 73 4.88 -18.41 2.80
CA GLN A 73 4.99 -18.82 4.20
C GLN A 73 5.80 -20.11 4.36
N GLN A 74 5.60 -21.10 3.48
CA GLN A 74 6.41 -22.32 3.47
C GLN A 74 7.86 -22.02 3.12
N ALA A 75 8.10 -21.11 2.17
CA ALA A 75 9.45 -20.68 1.79
C ALA A 75 10.13 -19.97 2.96
N GLN A 76 9.44 -19.04 3.64
CA GLN A 76 9.96 -18.33 4.81
C GLN A 76 10.33 -19.31 5.92
N SER A 77 9.43 -20.26 6.23
CA SER A 77 9.67 -21.26 7.26
C SER A 77 10.87 -22.15 6.94
N VAL A 78 10.97 -22.67 5.71
CA VAL A 78 12.04 -23.62 5.38
C VAL A 78 13.41 -22.93 5.19
N LEU A 79 13.40 -21.66 4.81
CA LEU A 79 14.62 -20.89 4.55
C LEU A 79 15.14 -20.17 5.79
N LEU A 80 14.26 -19.56 6.62
CA LEU A 80 14.64 -18.65 7.70
C LEU A 80 14.08 -19.03 9.08
N ASP A 81 12.76 -19.16 9.21
CA ASP A 81 12.11 -19.09 10.53
C ASP A 81 11.91 -20.47 11.20
N GLY A 82 11.94 -21.54 10.41
CA GLY A 82 11.65 -22.90 10.86
C GLY A 82 12.81 -23.56 11.60
N PRO A 83 12.55 -24.70 12.26
CA PRO A 83 13.61 -25.49 12.86
C PRO A 83 14.59 -25.94 11.77
N ASP A 84 15.89 -25.83 12.07
CA ASP A 84 16.95 -26.27 11.15
C ASP A 84 16.84 -25.62 9.76
N ALA A 85 16.50 -24.32 9.73
CA ALA A 85 16.33 -23.54 8.51
C ALA A 85 17.56 -23.58 7.59
N ALA A 86 17.31 -23.58 6.28
CA ALA A 86 18.35 -23.79 5.27
C ALA A 86 19.43 -22.70 5.28
N VAL A 87 19.05 -21.43 5.44
CA VAL A 87 19.96 -20.29 5.22
C VAL A 87 21.21 -20.33 6.08
N HIS A 88 21.13 -20.82 7.31
CA HIS A 88 22.30 -20.86 8.21
C HIS A 88 23.32 -21.93 7.82
N ALA A 89 22.94 -22.96 7.07
CA ALA A 89 23.80 -24.06 6.65
C ALA A 89 24.29 -23.95 5.19
N LEU A 90 23.76 -22.98 4.43
CA LEU A 90 24.23 -22.74 3.06
C LEU A 90 25.71 -22.31 3.05
N PRO A 91 26.56 -22.89 2.19
CA PRO A 91 27.94 -22.44 2.01
C PRO A 91 28.04 -20.96 1.62
N GLN A 92 29.21 -20.36 1.84
CA GLN A 92 29.47 -19.00 1.42
C GLN A 92 29.38 -18.87 -0.10
N GLY A 93 28.63 -17.89 -0.61
CA GLY A 93 28.46 -17.67 -2.06
C GLY A 93 27.54 -18.68 -2.75
N ALA A 94 26.77 -19.48 -2.00
CA ALA A 94 25.82 -20.42 -2.59
C ALA A 94 24.70 -19.68 -3.33
N ALA A 95 24.21 -20.29 -4.42
CA ALA A 95 23.07 -19.78 -5.18
C ALA A 95 21.76 -20.39 -4.64
N LEU A 96 20.83 -19.53 -4.24
CA LEU A 96 19.50 -19.90 -3.79
C LEU A 96 18.48 -19.54 -4.87
N LEU A 97 17.97 -20.55 -5.57
CA LEU A 97 16.96 -20.40 -6.61
C LEU A 97 15.58 -20.58 -5.98
N LEU A 98 14.83 -19.49 -5.85
CA LEU A 98 13.45 -19.52 -5.40
C LEU A 98 12.54 -19.73 -6.61
N CYS A 99 12.02 -20.94 -6.77
CA CYS A 99 11.22 -21.35 -7.93
C CYS A 99 9.71 -21.36 -7.68
N SER A 100 9.29 -21.01 -6.47
CA SER A 100 7.88 -20.92 -6.06
C SER A 100 7.20 -19.69 -6.66
N THR A 101 5.91 -19.81 -7.00
CA THR A 101 5.08 -18.62 -7.24
C THR A 101 4.75 -17.96 -5.90
N VAL A 102 5.34 -16.79 -5.66
CA VAL A 102 5.23 -16.00 -4.44
C VAL A 102 5.02 -14.52 -4.77
N PRO A 103 4.54 -13.70 -3.83
CA PRO A 103 4.53 -12.25 -3.99
C PRO A 103 5.93 -11.66 -4.23
N CYS A 104 6.01 -10.61 -5.05
CA CYS A 104 7.27 -9.90 -5.35
C CYS A 104 7.90 -9.27 -4.09
N ASP A 105 7.09 -8.65 -3.25
CA ASP A 105 7.52 -8.05 -1.98
C ASP A 105 8.13 -9.06 -1.01
N TYR A 106 7.64 -10.31 -1.01
CA TYR A 106 8.21 -11.39 -0.23
C TYR A 106 9.66 -11.68 -0.66
N VAL A 107 9.93 -11.75 -1.96
CA VAL A 107 11.30 -12.07 -2.44
C VAL A 107 12.25 -10.92 -2.16
N GLN A 108 11.80 -9.67 -2.30
CA GLN A 108 12.57 -8.50 -1.91
C GLN A 108 12.82 -8.43 -0.39
N SER A 109 11.81 -8.81 0.41
CA SER A 109 11.96 -8.94 1.86
C SER A 109 12.94 -10.02 2.25
N LEU A 110 12.92 -11.17 1.55
CA LEU A 110 13.89 -12.24 1.73
C LEU A 110 15.31 -11.74 1.49
N ASP A 111 15.59 -11.01 0.41
CA ASP A 111 16.92 -10.42 0.15
C ASP A 111 17.37 -9.49 1.31
N ARG A 112 16.48 -8.61 1.78
CA ARG A 112 16.78 -7.72 2.92
C ARG A 112 17.08 -8.51 4.20
N GLN A 113 16.31 -9.55 4.50
CA GLN A 113 16.50 -10.40 5.66
C GLN A 113 17.83 -11.19 5.58
N LEU A 114 18.19 -11.73 4.40
CA LEU A 114 19.48 -12.39 4.19
C LEU A 114 20.65 -11.44 4.53
N ARG A 115 20.60 -10.18 4.05
CA ARG A 115 21.61 -9.18 4.38
C ARG A 115 21.66 -8.85 5.87
N ALA A 116 20.50 -8.69 6.51
CA ALA A 116 20.40 -8.41 7.94
C ALA A 116 21.01 -9.54 8.80
N LEU A 117 20.93 -10.79 8.34
CA LEU A 117 21.55 -11.96 8.96
C LEU A 117 23.07 -12.10 8.66
N GLY A 118 23.68 -11.13 7.97
CA GLY A 118 25.07 -11.22 7.53
C GLY A 118 25.29 -12.22 6.39
N ARG A 119 24.22 -12.68 5.74
CA ARG A 119 24.22 -13.63 4.61
C ARG A 119 24.01 -12.96 3.25
N GLY A 120 24.46 -11.71 3.11
CA GLY A 120 24.46 -11.00 1.82
C GLY A 120 25.38 -11.63 0.76
N ASP A 121 26.14 -12.66 1.12
CA ASP A 121 26.92 -13.49 0.20
C ASP A 121 26.07 -14.50 -0.59
N ILE A 122 24.87 -14.84 -0.12
CA ILE A 122 23.98 -15.77 -0.83
C ILE A 122 23.48 -15.10 -2.11
N LEU A 123 23.66 -15.79 -3.23
CA LEU A 123 23.18 -15.35 -4.53
C LEU A 123 21.72 -15.77 -4.70
N LEU A 124 20.81 -14.95 -4.20
CA LEU A 124 19.36 -15.16 -4.37
C LEU A 124 18.97 -14.96 -5.84
N VAL A 125 18.18 -15.88 -6.37
CA VAL A 125 17.60 -15.82 -7.71
C VAL A 125 16.10 -16.04 -7.62
N ASP A 126 15.32 -15.02 -7.99
CA ASP A 126 13.87 -15.09 -8.13
C ASP A 126 13.54 -15.75 -9.47
N SER A 127 13.22 -17.04 -9.47
CA SER A 127 13.05 -17.84 -10.69
C SER A 127 11.80 -18.71 -10.70
N PRO A 128 10.59 -18.16 -10.50
CA PRO A 128 9.36 -18.92 -10.62
C PRO A 128 9.25 -19.63 -11.98
N VAL A 129 8.44 -20.68 -12.03
CA VAL A 129 8.35 -21.56 -13.20
C VAL A 129 6.92 -21.79 -13.68
N SER A 130 6.80 -22.27 -14.92
CA SER A 130 5.54 -22.66 -15.55
C SER A 130 5.76 -23.88 -16.46
N GLY A 131 4.75 -24.73 -16.61
CA GLY A 131 4.80 -25.91 -17.50
C GLY A 131 4.25 -27.22 -16.92
N GLY A 132 3.95 -27.25 -15.63
CA GLY A 132 3.38 -28.44 -14.97
C GLY A 132 4.41 -29.56 -14.74
N ALA A 133 3.98 -30.61 -14.03
CA ALA A 133 4.85 -31.69 -13.58
C ALA A 133 5.52 -32.48 -14.73
N ALA A 134 4.84 -32.56 -15.89
CA ALA A 134 5.39 -33.21 -17.08
C ALA A 134 6.63 -32.46 -17.61
N ARG A 135 6.49 -31.16 -17.91
CA ARG A 135 7.63 -30.35 -18.38
C ARG A 135 8.73 -30.21 -17.33
N ALA A 136 8.37 -30.23 -16.05
CA ALA A 136 9.34 -30.31 -14.96
C ALA A 136 10.20 -31.58 -15.02
N ALA A 137 9.58 -32.74 -15.28
CA ALA A 137 10.27 -34.03 -15.39
C ALA A 137 11.13 -34.16 -16.67
N ASP A 138 10.81 -33.36 -17.69
CA ASP A 138 11.52 -33.31 -18.97
C ASP A 138 12.59 -32.22 -19.02
N GLY A 139 12.66 -31.33 -18.01
CA GLY A 139 13.59 -30.19 -18.02
C GLY A 139 13.27 -29.13 -19.07
N THR A 140 11.99 -28.98 -19.43
CA THR A 140 11.53 -28.07 -20.49
C THR A 140 10.63 -26.99 -19.95
N LEU A 141 10.84 -26.54 -18.71
CA LEU A 141 10.00 -25.52 -18.08
C LEU A 141 10.15 -24.17 -18.78
N SER A 142 9.13 -23.34 -18.63
CA SER A 142 9.29 -21.90 -18.80
C SER A 142 9.74 -21.34 -17.46
N ILE A 143 10.89 -20.66 -17.42
CA ILE A 143 11.45 -20.10 -16.18
C ILE A 143 11.58 -18.59 -16.36
N MET A 144 11.11 -17.83 -15.37
CA MET A 144 11.14 -16.36 -15.35
C MET A 144 12.12 -15.93 -14.26
N ALA A 145 13.36 -15.60 -14.62
CA ALA A 145 14.44 -15.36 -13.67
C ALA A 145 14.81 -13.87 -13.58
N GLY A 146 14.72 -13.29 -12.38
CA GLY A 146 15.19 -11.96 -12.02
C GLY A 146 16.17 -12.02 -10.84
N ALA A 147 17.36 -11.43 -10.98
CA ALA A 147 18.35 -11.34 -9.91
C ALA A 147 19.44 -10.32 -10.27
N SER A 148 20.46 -10.20 -9.43
CA SER A 148 21.70 -9.50 -9.80
C SER A 148 22.45 -10.26 -10.91
N ASP A 149 23.25 -9.55 -11.70
CA ASP A 149 24.06 -10.17 -12.77
C ASP A 149 24.96 -11.30 -12.23
N ALA A 150 25.58 -11.10 -11.06
CA ALA A 150 26.43 -12.11 -10.43
C ALA A 150 25.64 -13.39 -10.11
N ALA A 151 24.43 -13.25 -9.56
CA ALA A 151 23.55 -14.37 -9.25
C ALA A 151 23.07 -15.08 -10.52
N LEU A 152 22.69 -14.33 -11.56
CA LEU A 152 22.27 -14.88 -12.85
C LEU A 152 23.41 -15.63 -13.55
N ILE A 153 24.63 -15.11 -13.53
CA ILE A 153 25.81 -15.77 -14.11
C ILE A 153 26.04 -17.13 -13.44
N GLN A 154 26.00 -17.17 -12.10
CA GLN A 154 26.21 -18.41 -11.36
C GLN A 154 25.07 -19.42 -11.55
N ALA A 155 23.81 -18.96 -11.56
CA ALA A 155 22.64 -19.84 -11.66
C ALA A 155 22.32 -20.29 -13.10
N ARG A 156 22.78 -19.56 -14.12
CA ARG A 156 22.42 -19.81 -15.54
C ARG A 156 22.61 -21.26 -16.01
N PRO A 157 23.70 -21.99 -15.68
CA PRO A 157 23.84 -23.39 -16.08
C PRO A 157 22.72 -24.28 -15.53
N LEU A 158 22.33 -24.09 -14.27
CA LEU A 158 21.27 -24.87 -13.64
C LEU A 158 19.88 -24.46 -14.15
N LEU A 159 19.64 -23.16 -14.35
CA LEU A 159 18.40 -22.66 -14.95
C LEU A 159 18.22 -23.22 -16.38
N ALA A 160 19.28 -23.26 -17.18
CA ALA A 160 19.25 -23.79 -18.54
C ALA A 160 19.01 -25.31 -18.59
N GLU A 161 19.45 -26.06 -17.58
CA GLU A 161 19.18 -27.50 -17.48
C GLU A 161 17.70 -27.81 -17.19
N LEU A 162 17.01 -26.88 -16.51
CA LEU A 162 15.61 -27.02 -16.09
C LEU A 162 14.61 -26.39 -17.08
N ALA A 163 15.09 -25.54 -17.98
CA ALA A 163 14.27 -24.77 -18.91
C ALA A 163 14.36 -25.29 -20.34
N ASP A 164 13.27 -25.11 -21.09
CA ASP A 164 13.35 -25.10 -22.54
C ASP A 164 14.25 -23.91 -22.96
N PRO A 165 15.25 -24.08 -23.85
CA PRO A 165 16.17 -23.01 -24.22
C PRO A 165 15.50 -21.74 -24.74
N ALA A 166 14.34 -21.86 -25.39
CA ALA A 166 13.57 -20.72 -25.89
C ALA A 166 12.65 -20.10 -24.82
N LYS A 167 12.57 -20.70 -23.62
CA LYS A 167 11.64 -20.32 -22.55
C LYS A 167 12.35 -20.07 -21.21
N LEU A 168 13.66 -19.81 -21.25
CA LEU A 168 14.39 -19.20 -20.15
C LEU A 168 14.35 -17.68 -20.31
N TYR A 169 13.41 -17.05 -19.62
CA TYR A 169 13.19 -15.61 -19.64
C TYR A 169 14.03 -14.96 -18.54
N ILE A 170 15.01 -14.15 -18.93
CA ILE A 170 15.71 -13.26 -17.99
C ILE A 170 14.92 -11.96 -17.92
N VAL A 171 14.30 -11.71 -16.78
CA VAL A 171 13.41 -10.57 -16.56
C VAL A 171 14.23 -9.43 -15.94
N GLN A 172 14.21 -8.27 -16.59
CA GLN A 172 14.92 -7.08 -16.12
C GLN A 172 14.21 -6.50 -14.89
N GLY A 173 14.96 -5.87 -13.99
CA GLY A 173 14.43 -5.28 -12.74
C GLY A 173 14.95 -5.93 -11.45
N GLY A 174 15.82 -6.95 -11.55
CA GLY A 174 16.46 -7.57 -10.40
C GLY A 174 15.53 -8.50 -9.60
N ILE A 175 15.71 -8.54 -8.27
CA ILE A 175 14.92 -9.39 -7.38
C ILE A 175 13.45 -8.92 -7.35
N GLY A 176 12.52 -9.85 -7.58
CA GLY A 176 11.09 -9.60 -7.65
C GLY A 176 10.56 -9.50 -9.08
N ALA A 177 11.42 -9.25 -10.08
CA ALA A 177 11.01 -9.16 -11.48
C ALA A 177 10.48 -10.49 -12.04
N GLY A 178 11.10 -11.61 -11.65
CA GLY A 178 10.63 -12.96 -12.04
C GLY A 178 9.25 -13.25 -11.46
N SER A 179 9.04 -12.90 -10.19
CA SER A 179 7.76 -13.02 -9.49
C SER A 179 6.67 -12.13 -10.10
N ASN A 180 6.98 -10.89 -10.48
CA ASN A 180 6.03 -10.02 -11.21
C ASN A 180 5.64 -10.60 -12.56
N MET A 181 6.62 -11.09 -13.34
CA MET A 181 6.37 -11.75 -14.63
C MET A 181 5.46 -12.97 -14.46
N LYS A 182 5.72 -13.79 -13.43
CA LYS A 182 4.88 -14.95 -13.12
C LYS A 182 3.48 -14.55 -12.69
N MET A 183 3.33 -13.52 -11.86
CA MET A 183 2.04 -13.03 -11.39
C MET A 183 1.17 -12.57 -12.57
N VAL A 184 1.72 -11.76 -13.48
CA VAL A 184 1.03 -11.31 -14.70
C VAL A 184 0.66 -12.48 -15.61
N HIS A 185 1.55 -13.46 -15.76
CA HIS A 185 1.26 -14.71 -16.47
C HIS A 185 0.07 -15.46 -15.86
N GLN A 186 -0.07 -15.43 -14.53
CA GLN A 186 -1.17 -16.08 -13.82
C GLN A 186 -2.53 -15.36 -13.95
N VAL A 187 -2.61 -14.10 -14.39
CA VAL A 187 -3.89 -13.41 -14.69
C VAL A 187 -4.72 -14.20 -15.69
N LEU A 188 -4.07 -14.60 -16.80
CA LEU A 188 -4.72 -15.40 -17.85
C LEU A 188 -5.11 -16.78 -17.34
N ALA A 189 -4.23 -17.41 -16.54
CA ALA A 189 -4.54 -18.69 -15.92
C ALA A 189 -5.79 -18.60 -15.02
N ALA A 190 -5.83 -17.60 -14.15
CA ALA A 190 -6.92 -17.35 -13.20
C ALA A 190 -8.24 -17.09 -13.93
N CYS A 191 -8.25 -16.31 -15.00
CA CYS A 191 -9.48 -16.08 -15.74
C CYS A 191 -9.89 -17.32 -16.56
N GLN A 192 -8.96 -17.93 -17.30
CA GLN A 192 -9.29 -18.98 -18.28
C GLN A 192 -9.68 -20.31 -17.62
N ILE A 193 -9.13 -20.66 -16.44
CA ILE A 193 -9.54 -21.88 -15.72
C ILE A 193 -11.01 -21.79 -15.31
N LEU A 194 -11.41 -20.67 -14.68
CA LEU A 194 -12.79 -20.46 -14.28
C LEU A 194 -13.70 -20.31 -15.50
N ALA A 195 -13.27 -19.59 -16.55
CA ALA A 195 -14.01 -19.43 -17.79
C ALA A 195 -14.27 -20.77 -18.49
N SER A 196 -13.31 -21.70 -18.42
CA SER A 196 -13.48 -23.04 -18.99
C SER A 196 -14.59 -23.83 -18.30
N SER A 197 -14.66 -23.69 -16.97
CA SER A 197 -15.70 -24.31 -16.15
C SER A 197 -17.06 -23.64 -16.36
N GLU A 198 -17.09 -22.31 -16.52
CA GLU A 198 -18.30 -21.53 -16.82
C GLU A 198 -18.87 -21.91 -18.20
N ALA A 199 -18.02 -21.98 -19.23
CA ALA A 199 -18.41 -22.37 -20.58
C ALA A 199 -18.95 -23.81 -20.64
N MET A 200 -18.26 -24.76 -20.01
CA MET A 200 -18.72 -26.16 -19.96
C MET A 200 -20.00 -26.30 -19.11
N GLY A 201 -20.11 -25.53 -18.02
CA GLY A 201 -21.32 -25.44 -17.22
C GLY A 201 -22.50 -24.93 -18.04
N PHE A 202 -22.28 -23.89 -18.84
CA PHE A 202 -23.29 -23.31 -19.71
C PHE A 202 -23.75 -24.30 -20.77
N ALA A 203 -22.81 -25.00 -21.41
CA ALA A 203 -23.12 -26.06 -22.36
C ALA A 203 -24.02 -27.16 -21.74
N VAL A 204 -23.68 -27.63 -20.54
CA VAL A 204 -24.49 -28.63 -19.81
C VAL A 204 -25.89 -28.09 -19.51
N ARG A 205 -26.00 -26.83 -19.09
CA ARG A 205 -27.28 -26.19 -18.75
C ARG A 205 -28.16 -25.94 -19.98
N LEU A 206 -27.57 -25.68 -21.15
CA LEU A 206 -28.27 -25.63 -22.45
C LEU A 206 -28.69 -27.03 -22.96
N GLY A 207 -28.24 -28.09 -22.30
CA GLY A 207 -28.53 -29.47 -22.65
C GLY A 207 -27.63 -30.04 -23.75
N LEU A 208 -26.49 -29.41 -24.03
CA LEU A 208 -25.48 -29.95 -24.93
C LEU A 208 -24.76 -31.13 -24.30
N ASP A 209 -24.33 -32.07 -25.15
CA ASP A 209 -23.38 -33.10 -24.75
C ASP A 209 -22.01 -32.47 -24.44
N ARG A 210 -21.37 -32.92 -23.34
CA ARG A 210 -20.11 -32.34 -22.87
C ARG A 210 -18.95 -32.59 -23.84
N ALA A 211 -18.90 -33.76 -24.47
CA ALA A 211 -17.84 -34.09 -25.42
C ALA A 211 -18.01 -33.29 -26.72
N ARG A 212 -19.26 -33.13 -27.17
CA ARG A 212 -19.58 -32.24 -28.30
C ARG A 212 -19.18 -30.79 -28.01
N ALA A 213 -19.55 -30.25 -26.85
CA ALA A 213 -19.21 -28.89 -26.46
C ALA A 213 -17.69 -28.69 -26.32
N GLN A 214 -16.98 -29.68 -25.75
CA GLN A 214 -15.53 -29.69 -25.69
C GLN A 214 -14.92 -29.58 -27.09
N GLN A 215 -15.32 -30.47 -28.01
CA GLN A 215 -14.79 -30.48 -29.37
C GLN A 215 -15.05 -29.14 -30.09
N ALA A 216 -16.26 -28.60 -29.98
CA ALA A 216 -16.61 -27.33 -30.60
C ALA A 216 -15.74 -26.17 -30.11
N VAL A 217 -15.46 -26.09 -28.80
CA VAL A 217 -14.55 -25.06 -28.27
C VAL A 217 -13.13 -25.25 -28.79
N LEU A 218 -12.62 -26.48 -28.80
CA LEU A 218 -11.26 -26.80 -29.27
C LEU A 218 -11.02 -26.46 -30.74
N GLU A 219 -12.05 -26.60 -31.57
CA GLU A 219 -11.99 -26.33 -33.01
C GLU A 219 -12.33 -24.87 -33.38
N SER A 220 -12.62 -24.02 -32.39
CA SER A 220 -13.06 -22.64 -32.59
C SER A 220 -12.02 -21.58 -32.23
N ASP A 221 -12.31 -20.33 -32.57
CA ASP A 221 -11.58 -19.16 -32.10
C ASP A 221 -11.87 -18.77 -30.64
N ALA A 222 -12.76 -19.48 -29.94
CA ALA A 222 -12.94 -19.37 -28.50
C ALA A 222 -11.89 -20.15 -27.70
N TRP A 223 -11.02 -20.92 -28.38
CA TRP A 223 -9.98 -21.75 -27.78
C TRP A 223 -9.07 -20.96 -26.81
N ASN A 224 -8.78 -21.60 -25.68
CA ASN A 224 -7.69 -21.24 -24.79
C ASN A 224 -7.02 -22.50 -24.22
N TRP A 225 -5.75 -22.34 -23.81
CA TRP A 225 -4.90 -23.44 -23.35
C TRP A 225 -5.46 -24.12 -22.10
N MET A 226 -6.06 -23.35 -21.18
CA MET A 226 -6.64 -23.91 -19.96
C MET A 226 -7.82 -24.83 -20.25
N PHE A 227 -8.68 -24.46 -21.20
CA PHE A 227 -9.81 -25.29 -21.63
C PHE A 227 -9.32 -26.61 -22.20
N GLU A 228 -8.34 -26.57 -23.12
CA GLU A 228 -7.76 -27.77 -23.72
C GLU A 228 -7.19 -28.73 -22.67
N HIS A 229 -6.47 -28.18 -21.69
CA HIS A 229 -5.84 -29.01 -20.67
C HIS A 229 -6.80 -29.48 -19.56
N ARG A 230 -7.91 -28.78 -19.28
CA ARG A 230 -8.84 -29.12 -18.17
C ARG A 230 -10.07 -29.89 -18.63
N SER A 231 -10.58 -29.60 -19.83
CA SER A 231 -11.80 -30.22 -20.35
C SER A 231 -11.76 -31.75 -20.39
N PRO A 232 -10.64 -32.46 -20.64
CA PRO A 232 -10.62 -33.92 -20.55
C PRO A 232 -10.95 -34.42 -19.14
N ARG A 233 -10.46 -33.72 -18.09
CA ARG A 233 -10.74 -34.09 -16.69
C ARG A 233 -12.17 -33.76 -16.28
N MET A 234 -12.80 -32.78 -16.90
CA MET A 234 -14.24 -32.52 -16.73
C MET A 234 -15.13 -33.68 -17.20
N LEU A 235 -14.60 -34.57 -18.06
CA LEU A 235 -15.29 -35.78 -18.53
C LEU A 235 -14.98 -37.02 -17.68
N THR A 236 -13.86 -37.03 -16.95
CA THR A 236 -13.38 -38.18 -16.16
C THR A 236 -13.53 -37.99 -14.66
N GLN A 237 -14.62 -37.36 -14.22
CA GLN A 237 -14.88 -37.07 -12.80
C GLN A 237 -13.72 -36.33 -12.11
N PHE A 238 -13.08 -35.42 -12.85
CA PHE A 238 -12.01 -34.54 -12.36
C PHE A 238 -10.72 -35.28 -11.96
N GLN A 239 -10.46 -36.44 -12.56
CA GLN A 239 -9.26 -37.27 -12.30
C GLN A 239 -8.38 -37.45 -13.54
N PRO A 240 -7.05 -37.62 -13.38
CA PRO A 240 -6.29 -37.50 -12.12
C PRO A 240 -6.14 -36.03 -11.68
N ILE A 241 -5.85 -35.78 -10.40
CA ILE A 241 -5.54 -34.43 -9.92
C ILE A 241 -4.20 -33.97 -10.51
N ALA A 242 -4.27 -33.02 -11.44
CA ALA A 242 -3.11 -32.40 -12.08
C ALA A 242 -2.71 -31.08 -11.40
N SER A 243 -3.70 -30.32 -10.93
CA SER A 243 -3.50 -29.05 -10.22
C SER A 243 -4.69 -28.78 -9.31
N ALA A 244 -4.46 -28.53 -8.02
CA ALA A 244 -5.54 -28.35 -7.06
C ALA A 244 -6.15 -26.94 -7.13
N VAL A 245 -7.44 -26.80 -6.81
CA VAL A 245 -8.13 -25.49 -6.72
C VAL A 245 -7.39 -24.52 -5.79
N ASN A 246 -6.83 -25.00 -4.67
CA ASN A 246 -6.06 -24.20 -3.74
C ASN A 246 -4.82 -23.53 -4.39
N ILE A 247 -4.22 -24.14 -5.42
CA ILE A 247 -3.05 -23.58 -6.10
C ILE A 247 -3.44 -22.34 -6.88
N ILE A 248 -4.47 -22.44 -7.73
CA ILE A 248 -4.92 -21.28 -8.50
C ILE A 248 -5.56 -20.21 -7.61
N THR A 249 -6.24 -20.61 -6.53
CA THR A 249 -6.78 -19.67 -5.53
C THR A 249 -5.66 -18.84 -4.90
N LYS A 250 -4.56 -19.50 -4.50
CA LYS A 250 -3.38 -18.84 -3.95
C LYS A 250 -2.75 -17.89 -4.98
N ASP A 251 -2.52 -18.34 -6.22
CA ASP A 251 -1.93 -17.49 -7.25
C ASP A 251 -2.83 -16.29 -7.59
N THR A 252 -4.15 -16.48 -7.62
CA THR A 252 -5.13 -15.40 -7.85
C THR A 252 -5.07 -14.36 -6.73
N LYS A 253 -4.94 -14.80 -5.47
CA LYS A 253 -4.75 -13.91 -4.31
C LYS A 253 -3.46 -13.10 -4.36
N ILE A 254 -2.40 -13.63 -4.96
CA ILE A 254 -1.16 -12.86 -5.18
C ILE A 254 -1.44 -11.70 -6.14
N ILE A 255 -2.15 -11.97 -7.24
CA ILE A 255 -2.49 -10.96 -8.26
C ILE A 255 -3.36 -9.85 -7.64
N THR A 256 -4.45 -10.22 -6.96
CA THR A 256 -5.40 -9.24 -6.43
C THR A 256 -4.85 -8.46 -5.25
N ALA A 257 -4.01 -9.09 -4.41
CA ALA A 257 -3.30 -8.38 -3.35
C ALA A 257 -2.32 -7.35 -3.91
N GLU A 258 -1.55 -7.71 -4.96
CA GLU A 258 -0.65 -6.77 -5.63
C GLU A 258 -1.44 -5.62 -6.25
N ALA A 259 -2.44 -5.93 -7.07
CA ALA A 259 -3.25 -4.93 -7.75
C ALA A 259 -3.90 -3.95 -6.75
N LYS A 260 -4.42 -4.47 -5.63
CA LYS A 260 -4.94 -3.63 -4.55
C LYS A 260 -3.86 -2.76 -3.91
N ARG A 261 -2.68 -3.32 -3.62
CA ARG A 261 -1.56 -2.58 -3.02
C ARG A 261 -1.06 -1.47 -3.94
N SER A 262 -1.06 -1.71 -5.25
CA SER A 262 -0.55 -0.78 -6.25
C SER A 262 -1.62 0.15 -6.83
N GLY A 263 -2.87 0.04 -6.39
CA GLY A 263 -3.97 0.87 -6.91
C GLY A 263 -4.39 0.55 -8.36
N PHE A 264 -4.09 -0.65 -8.85
CA PHE A 264 -4.48 -1.11 -10.19
C PHE A 264 -5.77 -1.94 -10.16
N ALA A 265 -6.65 -1.74 -11.14
CA ALA A 265 -7.90 -2.49 -11.22
C ALA A 265 -7.71 -3.81 -11.99
N VAL A 266 -8.10 -4.93 -11.37
CA VAL A 266 -8.14 -6.26 -12.02
C VAL A 266 -9.56 -6.84 -11.99
N PRO A 267 -10.55 -6.22 -12.66
CA PRO A 267 -11.96 -6.61 -12.56
C PRO A 267 -12.23 -8.08 -12.90
N MET A 268 -11.60 -8.63 -13.95
CA MET A 268 -11.76 -10.03 -14.35
C MET A 268 -11.16 -10.97 -13.32
N THR A 269 -9.92 -10.72 -12.88
CA THR A 269 -9.23 -11.56 -11.91
C THR A 269 -9.84 -11.48 -10.52
N GLY A 270 -10.29 -10.30 -10.09
CA GLY A 270 -11.01 -10.12 -8.83
C GLY A 270 -12.29 -10.95 -8.80
N ARG A 271 -13.06 -10.96 -9.90
CA ARG A 271 -14.23 -11.82 -10.02
C ARG A 271 -13.88 -13.31 -10.09
N ALA A 272 -12.73 -13.66 -10.67
CA ALA A 272 -12.23 -15.02 -10.64
C ALA A 272 -11.90 -15.48 -9.21
N GLU A 273 -11.28 -14.62 -8.40
CA GLU A 273 -10.97 -14.88 -6.99
C GLU A 273 -12.22 -15.24 -6.20
N GLU A 274 -13.31 -14.49 -6.37
CA GLU A 274 -14.59 -14.78 -5.71
C GLU A 274 -15.13 -16.16 -6.08
N GLY A 275 -15.03 -16.55 -7.36
CA GLY A 275 -15.41 -17.89 -7.82
C GLY A 275 -14.55 -19.00 -7.21
N TYR A 276 -13.23 -18.79 -7.14
CA TYR A 276 -12.33 -19.73 -6.50
C TYR A 276 -12.59 -19.85 -5.00
N GLN A 277 -12.79 -18.74 -4.30
CA GLN A 277 -13.11 -18.73 -2.88
C GLN A 277 -14.42 -19.49 -2.61
N GLN A 278 -15.45 -19.30 -3.44
CA GLN A 278 -16.69 -20.06 -3.31
C GLN A 278 -16.47 -21.58 -3.46
N ALA A 279 -15.59 -22.02 -4.35
CA ALA A 279 -15.25 -23.45 -4.48
C ALA A 279 -14.51 -23.98 -3.25
N VAL A 280 -13.56 -23.20 -2.71
CA VAL A 280 -12.85 -23.55 -1.47
C VAL A 280 -13.83 -23.68 -0.30
N ASP A 281 -14.78 -22.76 -0.18
CA ASP A 281 -15.80 -22.78 0.89
C ASP A 281 -16.73 -24.00 0.79
N ARG A 282 -16.91 -24.56 -0.41
CA ARG A 282 -17.62 -25.83 -0.65
C ARG A 282 -16.76 -27.08 -0.42
N GLY A 283 -15.51 -26.92 0.02
CA GLY A 283 -14.58 -28.02 0.29
C GLY A 283 -13.83 -28.53 -0.94
N TYR A 284 -13.87 -27.84 -2.08
CA TYR A 284 -13.25 -28.30 -3.33
C TYR A 284 -11.76 -27.97 -3.44
N GLY A 285 -11.17 -27.37 -2.40
CA GLY A 285 -9.80 -26.84 -2.43
C GLY A 285 -8.71 -27.84 -2.82
N GLN A 286 -8.87 -29.12 -2.43
CA GLN A 286 -7.91 -30.18 -2.74
C GLN A 286 -8.20 -30.93 -4.04
N ASP A 287 -9.37 -30.70 -4.64
CA ASP A 287 -9.77 -31.33 -5.89
C ASP A 287 -9.08 -30.65 -7.08
N ASP A 288 -9.05 -31.33 -8.22
CA ASP A 288 -8.49 -30.77 -9.45
C ASP A 288 -9.21 -29.47 -9.85
N ASP A 289 -8.48 -28.51 -10.43
CA ASP A 289 -9.02 -27.23 -10.86
C ASP A 289 -10.10 -27.36 -11.97
N SER A 290 -10.16 -28.49 -12.69
CA SER A 290 -11.29 -28.81 -13.58
C SER A 290 -12.61 -29.06 -12.84
N SER A 291 -12.57 -29.33 -11.54
CA SER A 291 -13.75 -29.61 -10.72
C SER A 291 -14.59 -28.38 -10.39
N LEU A 292 -14.11 -27.17 -10.73
CA LEU A 292 -14.85 -25.91 -10.65
C LEU A 292 -16.12 -25.93 -11.51
N LEU A 293 -16.22 -26.83 -12.49
CA LEU A 293 -17.46 -27.11 -13.22
C LEU A 293 -18.66 -27.33 -12.27
N ARG A 294 -18.42 -27.91 -11.10
CA ARG A 294 -19.43 -28.14 -10.05
C ARG A 294 -20.12 -26.86 -9.58
N LEU A 295 -19.45 -25.71 -9.59
CA LEU A 295 -20.07 -24.42 -9.24
C LEU A 295 -21.29 -24.12 -10.12
N TYR A 296 -21.25 -24.56 -11.38
CA TYR A 296 -22.28 -24.28 -12.38
C TYR A 296 -23.32 -25.39 -12.50
N ILE A 297 -22.93 -26.66 -12.34
CA ILE A 297 -23.84 -27.80 -12.53
C ILE A 297 -24.53 -28.26 -11.24
N GLU A 298 -23.99 -27.94 -10.06
CA GLU A 298 -24.53 -28.35 -8.75
C GLU A 298 -25.24 -27.20 -8.00
N ALA A 299 -25.26 -25.98 -8.54
CA ALA A 299 -25.99 -24.85 -7.96
C ALA A 299 -27.50 -25.14 -7.85
N GLU A 300 -28.16 -24.59 -6.82
CA GLU A 300 -29.59 -24.81 -6.52
C GLU A 300 -30.47 -24.70 -7.77
N GLY A 301 -31.28 -25.74 -8.02
CA GLY A 301 -32.01 -25.98 -9.28
C GLY A 301 -31.76 -27.38 -9.85
N GLY A 302 -30.60 -27.99 -9.57
CA GLY A 302 -30.26 -29.35 -9.99
C GLY A 302 -30.07 -29.53 -11.51
N ALA A 303 -29.31 -30.54 -11.92
CA ALA A 303 -29.09 -30.88 -13.33
C ALA A 303 -30.38 -31.27 -14.12
N GLY A 304 -31.54 -31.27 -13.45
CA GLY A 304 -32.85 -31.61 -14.01
C GLY A 304 -33.79 -30.42 -14.26
N ASP A 305 -33.55 -29.23 -13.69
CA ASP A 305 -34.34 -28.01 -13.99
C ASP A 305 -33.69 -27.30 -15.20
N LYS A 306 -33.83 -27.92 -16.38
CA LYS A 306 -33.44 -27.29 -17.65
C LYS A 306 -34.39 -26.11 -17.86
N GLY A 307 -33.92 -24.89 -17.60
CA GLY A 307 -34.66 -23.69 -17.98
C GLY A 307 -34.97 -23.67 -19.48
N ASP A 308 -36.02 -22.95 -19.87
CA ASP A 308 -36.47 -22.86 -21.26
C ASP A 308 -35.51 -21.96 -22.07
N SER A 309 -34.47 -22.59 -22.64
CA SER A 309 -33.51 -21.97 -23.57
C SER A 309 -34.22 -21.49 -24.82
N SER A 310 -33.95 -20.27 -25.30
CA SER A 310 -34.52 -19.83 -26.58
C SER A 310 -33.79 -20.38 -27.79
N ALA A 311 -32.52 -20.77 -27.64
CA ALA A 311 -31.78 -21.47 -28.68
C ALA A 311 -32.41 -22.86 -28.92
N GLN A 312 -32.84 -23.09 -30.16
CA GLN A 312 -33.60 -24.27 -30.58
C GLN A 312 -32.68 -25.39 -31.09
N THR A 313 -31.54 -25.03 -31.68
CA THR A 313 -30.58 -26.00 -32.25
C THR A 313 -29.34 -26.15 -31.37
N ASP A 314 -28.65 -27.28 -31.51
CA ASP A 314 -27.37 -27.49 -30.82
C ASP A 314 -26.30 -26.51 -31.34
N GLU A 315 -26.36 -26.13 -32.61
CA GLU A 315 -25.46 -25.17 -33.23
C GLU A 315 -25.63 -23.77 -32.63
N GLU A 316 -26.88 -23.31 -32.42
CA GLU A 316 -27.17 -22.04 -31.75
C GLU A 316 -26.66 -22.04 -30.30
N LYS A 317 -26.87 -23.15 -29.58
CA LYS A 317 -26.40 -23.31 -28.20
C LYS A 317 -24.88 -23.32 -28.11
N VAL A 318 -24.21 -23.98 -29.05
CA VAL A 318 -22.74 -23.97 -29.13
C VAL A 318 -22.25 -22.55 -29.34
N GLU A 319 -22.82 -21.78 -30.27
CA GLU A 319 -22.37 -20.39 -30.49
C GLU A 319 -22.53 -19.50 -29.26
N LEU A 320 -23.57 -19.67 -28.44
CA LEU A 320 -23.69 -18.94 -27.16
C LEU A 320 -22.53 -19.24 -26.21
N VAL A 321 -22.10 -20.50 -26.12
CA VAL A 321 -20.95 -20.91 -25.32
C VAL A 321 -19.64 -20.32 -25.88
N LEU A 322 -19.49 -20.33 -27.20
CA LEU A 322 -18.31 -19.77 -27.85
C LEU A 322 -18.25 -18.24 -27.68
N ASP A 323 -19.36 -17.53 -27.85
CA ASP A 323 -19.44 -16.08 -27.69
C ASP A 323 -19.12 -15.64 -26.25
N LEU A 324 -19.62 -16.38 -25.25
CA LEU A 324 -19.27 -16.18 -23.83
C LEU A 324 -17.74 -16.28 -23.63
N LEU A 325 -17.14 -17.37 -24.12
CA LEU A 325 -15.73 -17.66 -23.89
C LEU A 325 -14.80 -16.72 -24.68
N ARG A 326 -15.16 -16.32 -25.91
CA ARG A 326 -14.44 -15.31 -26.71
C ARG A 326 -14.33 -14.00 -25.94
N ALA A 327 -15.44 -13.51 -25.41
CA ALA A 327 -15.48 -12.21 -24.72
C ALA A 327 -14.67 -12.23 -23.41
N ILE A 328 -14.78 -13.32 -22.63
CA ILE A 328 -13.97 -13.47 -21.41
C ILE A 328 -12.47 -13.53 -21.75
N ASN A 329 -12.09 -14.32 -22.76
CA ASN A 329 -10.69 -14.43 -23.20
C ASN A 329 -10.14 -13.08 -23.69
N LEU A 330 -10.95 -12.26 -24.38
CA LEU A 330 -10.58 -10.92 -24.82
C LEU A 330 -10.32 -9.98 -23.64
N CYS A 331 -11.25 -9.95 -22.67
CA CYS A 331 -11.12 -9.12 -21.47
C CYS A 331 -9.92 -9.52 -20.61
N ALA A 332 -9.71 -10.83 -20.41
CA ALA A 332 -8.57 -11.35 -19.66
C ALA A 332 -7.22 -11.03 -20.34
N ALA A 333 -7.16 -11.05 -21.68
CA ALA A 333 -5.98 -10.64 -22.45
C ALA A 333 -5.68 -9.15 -22.27
N GLY A 334 -6.73 -8.31 -22.34
CA GLY A 334 -6.59 -6.87 -22.08
C GLY A 334 -6.11 -6.59 -20.66
N GLU A 335 -6.72 -7.23 -19.66
CA GLU A 335 -6.35 -7.05 -18.25
C GLU A 335 -4.91 -7.48 -17.96
N SER A 336 -4.50 -8.65 -18.48
CA SER A 336 -3.14 -9.16 -18.27
C SER A 336 -2.08 -8.24 -18.86
N LEU A 337 -2.25 -7.76 -20.10
CA LEU A 337 -1.27 -6.87 -20.74
C LEU A 337 -1.29 -5.46 -20.14
N ALA A 338 -2.45 -4.95 -19.75
CA ALA A 338 -2.56 -3.68 -19.03
C ALA A 338 -1.84 -3.75 -17.68
N PHE A 339 -2.05 -4.82 -16.91
CA PHE A 339 -1.37 -5.00 -15.64
C PHE A 339 0.13 -5.19 -15.81
N ALA A 340 0.55 -5.94 -16.84
CA ALA A 340 1.96 -6.09 -17.21
C ALA A 340 2.66 -4.74 -17.48
N SER A 341 1.98 -3.87 -18.23
CA SER A 341 2.46 -2.52 -18.54
C SER A 341 2.58 -1.69 -17.27
N PHE A 342 1.58 -1.78 -16.39
CA PHE A 342 1.53 -1.05 -15.13
C PHE A 342 2.68 -1.45 -14.18
N VAL A 343 3.00 -2.74 -14.07
CA VAL A 343 4.13 -3.20 -13.23
C VAL A 343 5.50 -3.10 -13.91
N GLY A 344 5.58 -2.42 -15.07
CA GLY A 344 6.84 -2.11 -15.75
C GLY A 344 7.53 -3.29 -16.44
N LEU A 345 6.79 -4.32 -16.83
CA LEU A 345 7.36 -5.47 -17.55
C LEU A 345 7.51 -5.21 -19.05
N ASP A 346 8.49 -5.89 -19.66
CA ASP A 346 8.61 -5.94 -21.12
C ASP A 346 7.44 -6.70 -21.73
N LEU A 347 6.52 -5.94 -22.35
CA LEU A 347 5.31 -6.47 -22.96
C LEU A 347 5.58 -7.49 -24.08
N ASP A 348 6.70 -7.39 -24.80
CA ASP A 348 7.04 -8.37 -25.85
C ASP A 348 7.46 -9.71 -25.21
N GLN A 349 8.18 -9.67 -24.09
CA GLN A 349 8.52 -10.87 -23.32
C GLN A 349 7.27 -11.48 -22.67
N VAL A 350 6.35 -10.64 -22.16
CA VAL A 350 5.10 -11.08 -21.52
C VAL A 350 4.22 -11.81 -22.52
N ILE A 351 3.99 -11.22 -23.71
CA ILE A 351 3.15 -11.86 -24.71
C ILE A 351 3.77 -13.15 -25.22
N ASP A 352 5.09 -13.20 -25.43
CA ASP A 352 5.78 -14.43 -25.85
C ASP A 352 5.57 -15.55 -24.81
N LEU A 353 5.80 -15.25 -23.52
CA LEU A 353 5.56 -16.20 -22.43
C LEU A 353 4.10 -16.69 -22.43
N CYS A 354 3.14 -15.76 -22.45
CA CYS A 354 1.72 -16.10 -22.35
C CYS A 354 1.23 -16.92 -23.55
N VAL A 355 1.69 -16.61 -24.77
CA VAL A 355 1.36 -17.34 -26.00
C VAL A 355 1.97 -18.75 -26.03
N ASN A 356 3.13 -18.96 -25.40
CA ASN A 356 3.86 -20.22 -25.42
C ASN A 356 3.72 -21.07 -24.14
N ALA A 357 2.82 -20.66 -23.23
CA ALA A 357 2.58 -21.31 -21.94
C ALA A 357 1.09 -21.27 -21.52
N ALA A 358 0.87 -21.45 -20.21
CA ALA A 358 -0.43 -21.56 -19.55
C ALA A 358 -1.21 -20.24 -19.45
N GLY A 359 -1.29 -19.49 -20.56
CA GLY A 359 -2.10 -18.28 -20.73
C GLY A 359 -2.59 -18.09 -22.17
N SER A 360 -2.18 -18.97 -23.10
CA SER A 360 -2.45 -18.81 -24.52
C SER A 360 -3.93 -18.92 -24.83
N SER A 361 -4.43 -18.00 -25.67
CA SER A 361 -5.76 -18.06 -26.27
C SER A 361 -5.72 -17.52 -27.69
N THR A 362 -6.72 -17.86 -28.50
CA THR A 362 -6.84 -17.27 -29.84
C THR A 362 -7.02 -15.76 -29.77
N MET A 363 -7.76 -15.26 -28.76
CA MET A 363 -7.95 -13.82 -28.54
C MET A 363 -6.63 -13.12 -28.19
N LEU A 364 -5.79 -13.69 -27.31
CA LEU A 364 -4.48 -13.12 -26.99
C LEU A 364 -3.56 -13.08 -28.22
N LYS A 365 -3.49 -14.18 -28.99
CA LYS A 365 -2.66 -14.25 -30.20
C LYS A 365 -3.08 -13.23 -31.25
N LYS A 366 -4.40 -13.03 -31.40
CA LYS A 366 -4.97 -12.13 -32.41
C LYS A 366 -4.90 -10.66 -32.00
N TYR A 367 -5.24 -10.32 -30.75
CA TYR A 367 -5.44 -8.94 -30.29
C TYR A 367 -4.34 -8.43 -29.36
N GLY A 368 -3.54 -9.31 -28.76
CA GLY A 368 -2.44 -8.93 -27.86
C GLY A 368 -1.43 -7.95 -28.47
N PRO A 369 -0.92 -8.15 -29.70
CA PRO A 369 0.02 -7.19 -30.32
C PRO A 369 -0.58 -5.78 -30.49
N ARG A 370 -1.89 -5.72 -30.72
CA ARG A 370 -2.63 -4.46 -30.85
C ARG A 370 -2.80 -3.78 -29.49
N PHE A 371 -3.15 -4.53 -28.45
CA PHE A 371 -3.16 -4.06 -27.06
C PHE A 371 -1.81 -3.49 -26.65
N ILE A 372 -0.70 -4.17 -26.96
CA ILE A 372 0.66 -3.67 -26.71
C ILE A 372 0.92 -2.35 -27.44
N THR A 373 0.47 -2.23 -28.69
CA THR A 373 0.63 -0.99 -29.47
C THR A 373 -0.07 0.19 -28.78
N VAL A 374 -1.30 -0.03 -28.30
CA VAL A 374 -2.08 0.99 -27.57
C VAL A 374 -1.42 1.35 -26.25
N LEU A 375 -1.00 0.35 -25.46
CA LEU A 375 -0.32 0.55 -24.17
C LEU A 375 0.99 1.33 -24.31
N ARG A 376 1.74 1.12 -25.41
CA ARG A 376 3.01 1.84 -25.69
C ARG A 376 2.82 3.27 -26.18
N GLN A 377 1.73 3.56 -26.89
CA GLN A 377 1.49 4.86 -27.52
C GLN A 377 0.67 5.82 -26.63
N GLY A 378 0.14 5.32 -25.50
CA GLY A 378 -0.85 6.04 -24.70
C GLY A 378 -2.23 6.03 -25.37
N VAL A 379 -3.25 6.51 -24.63
CA VAL A 379 -4.68 6.48 -25.00
C VAL A 379 -4.99 7.27 -26.30
N GLU A 380 -4.04 8.02 -26.85
CA GLU A 380 -4.16 8.77 -28.11
C GLU A 380 -3.92 7.94 -29.38
N SER A 381 -4.29 6.66 -29.42
CA SER A 381 -4.25 5.87 -30.65
C SER A 381 -5.41 6.24 -31.61
N LYS A 382 -5.50 7.50 -32.04
CA LYS A 382 -6.30 7.90 -33.20
C LYS A 382 -5.57 7.42 -34.47
N GLY A 383 -5.80 6.18 -34.90
CA GLY A 383 -5.34 5.76 -36.23
C GLY A 383 -5.10 4.27 -36.51
N LEU A 384 -5.32 3.36 -35.56
CA LEU A 384 -5.31 1.93 -35.88
C LEU A 384 -6.63 1.58 -36.58
N ASN A 385 -6.65 1.68 -37.91
CA ASN A 385 -7.79 1.25 -38.72
C ASN A 385 -8.01 -0.25 -38.51
N ALA A 386 -9.25 -0.64 -38.21
CA ALA A 386 -9.62 -2.05 -38.16
C ALA A 386 -9.36 -2.68 -39.53
N ALA A 387 -8.68 -3.83 -39.55
CA ALA A 387 -8.54 -4.60 -40.78
C ALA A 387 -9.91 -5.19 -41.18
N ASP A 388 -10.16 -5.36 -42.48
CA ASP A 388 -11.41 -5.94 -42.98
C ASP A 388 -11.67 -7.32 -42.33
N GLY A 389 -12.81 -7.46 -41.63
CA GLY A 389 -13.22 -8.70 -40.95
C GLY A 389 -12.83 -8.82 -39.47
N GLU A 390 -12.33 -7.76 -38.83
CA GLU A 390 -12.11 -7.75 -37.37
C GLU A 390 -13.41 -7.70 -36.56
N LEU A 391 -13.42 -8.37 -35.40
CA LEU A 391 -14.48 -8.23 -34.39
C LEU A 391 -14.52 -6.77 -33.91
N SER A 392 -15.69 -6.12 -34.01
CA SER A 392 -15.94 -4.87 -33.30
C SER A 392 -16.36 -5.15 -31.86
N LEU A 393 -16.03 -4.22 -30.96
CA LEU A 393 -16.40 -4.35 -29.55
C LEU A 393 -17.92 -4.35 -29.36
N ASP A 394 -18.67 -3.61 -30.19
CA ASP A 394 -20.14 -3.64 -30.22
C ASP A 394 -20.70 -5.02 -30.52
N ASN A 395 -20.15 -5.70 -31.54
CA ASN A 395 -20.58 -7.05 -31.91
C ASN A 395 -20.26 -8.05 -30.79
N VAL A 396 -19.10 -7.93 -30.15
CA VAL A 396 -18.77 -8.75 -28.97
C VAL A 396 -19.75 -8.48 -27.83
N ALA A 397 -20.10 -7.22 -27.58
CA ALA A 397 -21.05 -6.83 -26.53
C ALA A 397 -22.45 -7.40 -26.80
N GLU A 398 -22.96 -7.28 -28.03
CA GLU A 398 -24.27 -7.79 -28.43
C GLU A 398 -24.36 -9.31 -28.28
N LYS A 399 -23.35 -10.03 -28.77
CA LYS A 399 -23.27 -11.49 -28.66
C LYS A 399 -23.16 -11.96 -27.22
N LEU A 400 -22.29 -11.33 -26.43
CA LEU A 400 -22.15 -11.66 -25.01
C LEU A 400 -23.45 -11.35 -24.24
N GLN A 401 -24.12 -10.23 -24.54
CA GLN A 401 -25.40 -9.89 -23.93
C GLN A 401 -26.43 -11.00 -24.16
N ARG A 402 -26.53 -11.51 -25.39
CA ARG A 402 -27.42 -12.63 -25.72
C ARG A 402 -27.06 -13.89 -24.92
N ALA A 403 -25.77 -14.22 -24.80
CA ALA A 403 -25.31 -15.34 -23.98
C ALA A 403 -25.68 -15.18 -22.49
N VAL A 404 -25.48 -13.98 -21.93
CA VAL A 404 -25.81 -13.65 -20.52
C VAL A 404 -27.32 -13.74 -20.27
N GLU A 405 -28.15 -13.29 -21.20
CA GLU A 405 -29.61 -13.44 -21.11
C GLU A 405 -30.04 -14.92 -21.09
N GLU A 406 -29.43 -15.74 -21.94
CA GLU A 406 -29.70 -17.18 -21.98
C GLU A 406 -29.23 -17.91 -20.71
N VAL A 407 -28.08 -17.52 -20.14
CA VAL A 407 -27.63 -17.98 -18.82
C VAL A 407 -28.70 -17.74 -17.74
N GLY A 408 -29.31 -16.56 -17.76
CA GLY A 408 -30.41 -16.20 -16.85
C GLY A 408 -31.63 -17.12 -17.01
N ARG A 409 -31.97 -17.50 -18.26
CA ARG A 409 -33.08 -18.43 -18.54
C ARG A 409 -32.79 -19.84 -18.04
N VAL A 410 -31.55 -20.32 -18.17
CA VAL A 410 -31.13 -21.65 -17.69
C VAL A 410 -30.69 -21.68 -16.21
N LYS A 411 -30.93 -20.57 -15.48
CA LYS A 411 -30.67 -20.40 -14.03
C LYS A 411 -29.26 -20.85 -13.61
N MET A 412 -28.26 -20.50 -14.41
CA MET A 412 -26.87 -20.80 -14.10
C MET A 412 -26.21 -19.59 -13.43
N PRO A 413 -25.41 -19.75 -12.36
CA PRO A 413 -24.60 -18.66 -11.84
C PRO A 413 -23.56 -18.23 -12.88
N LEU A 414 -23.27 -16.93 -12.95
CA LEU A 414 -22.26 -16.37 -13.85
C LEU A 414 -21.26 -15.55 -13.04
N PHE A 415 -19.97 -15.82 -13.25
CA PHE A 415 -18.89 -15.06 -12.65
C PHE A 415 -18.30 -14.14 -13.71
N LEU A 416 -17.61 -14.72 -14.68
CA LEU A 416 -16.76 -13.97 -15.60
C LEU A 416 -17.53 -13.37 -16.77
N GLY A 417 -18.58 -14.04 -17.29
CA GLY A 417 -19.35 -13.50 -18.40
C GLY A 417 -20.00 -12.15 -18.09
N THR A 418 -20.58 -12.00 -16.89
CA THR A 418 -21.16 -10.74 -16.42
C THR A 418 -20.10 -9.66 -16.25
N GLN A 419 -18.92 -10.03 -15.73
CA GLN A 419 -17.82 -9.09 -15.54
C GLN A 419 -17.20 -8.65 -16.86
N ALA A 420 -17.03 -9.56 -17.82
CA ALA A 420 -16.59 -9.25 -19.17
C ALA A 420 -17.55 -8.28 -19.85
N LEU A 421 -18.86 -8.48 -19.68
CA LEU A 421 -19.87 -7.59 -20.24
C LEU A 421 -19.79 -6.18 -19.63
N ASP A 422 -19.56 -6.07 -18.32
CA ASP A 422 -19.36 -4.78 -17.65
C ASP A 422 -18.09 -4.07 -18.16
N VAL A 423 -16.97 -4.78 -18.26
CA VAL A 423 -15.71 -4.25 -18.82
C VAL A 423 -15.93 -3.76 -20.25
N ILE A 424 -16.56 -4.56 -21.10
CA ILE A 424 -16.85 -4.20 -22.49
C ILE A 424 -17.73 -2.96 -22.57
N ARG A 425 -18.81 -2.88 -21.78
CA ARG A 425 -19.72 -1.72 -21.76
C ARG A 425 -19.02 -0.44 -21.32
N LYS A 426 -18.18 -0.51 -20.29
CA LYS A 426 -17.34 0.62 -19.87
C LYS A 426 -16.39 1.05 -20.99
N GLY A 427 -15.87 0.09 -21.76
CA GLY A 427 -15.01 0.34 -22.91
C GLY A 427 -15.73 1.13 -23.99
N LEU A 428 -16.94 0.70 -24.36
CA LEU A 428 -17.80 1.41 -25.32
C LEU A 428 -18.15 2.84 -24.85
N GLN A 429 -18.24 3.07 -23.54
CA GLN A 429 -18.57 4.39 -22.96
C GLN A 429 -17.36 5.33 -22.86
N SER A 430 -16.12 4.83 -22.93
CA SER A 430 -14.89 5.59 -22.67
C SER A 430 -14.47 6.60 -23.76
N GLY A 431 -15.22 6.73 -24.87
CA GLY A 431 -15.04 7.79 -25.86
C GLY A 431 -13.82 7.66 -26.80
N THR A 432 -12.88 6.75 -26.54
CA THR A 432 -11.73 6.44 -27.40
C THR A 432 -12.12 5.42 -28.47
N SER A 433 -12.45 5.88 -29.68
CA SER A 433 -12.88 5.04 -30.82
C SER A 433 -13.92 3.97 -30.40
N PRO A 434 -15.17 4.37 -30.15
CA PRO A 434 -16.14 3.62 -29.33
C PRO A 434 -16.50 2.20 -29.79
N SER A 435 -16.02 1.72 -30.93
CA SER A 435 -16.27 0.37 -31.45
C SER A 435 -15.02 -0.52 -31.52
N SER A 436 -13.84 -0.01 -31.13
CA SER A 436 -12.58 -0.73 -31.17
C SER A 436 -12.44 -1.71 -30.01
N VAL A 437 -11.97 -2.94 -30.28
CA VAL A 437 -11.63 -3.92 -29.24
C VAL A 437 -10.53 -3.43 -28.29
N ASP A 438 -9.76 -2.43 -28.71
CA ASP A 438 -8.72 -1.79 -27.89
C ASP A 438 -9.29 -1.10 -26.66
N ALA A 439 -10.56 -0.68 -26.69
CA ALA A 439 -11.17 -0.01 -25.54
C ALA A 439 -11.22 -0.92 -24.30
N VAL A 440 -11.09 -2.24 -24.46
CA VAL A 440 -10.95 -3.19 -23.33
C VAL A 440 -9.72 -2.89 -22.49
N VAL A 441 -8.56 -2.58 -23.10
CA VAL A 441 -7.38 -2.20 -22.31
C VAL A 441 -7.59 -0.87 -21.62
N ASN A 442 -8.29 0.09 -22.23
CA ASN A 442 -8.53 1.41 -21.64
C ASN A 442 -9.42 1.36 -20.38
N VAL A 443 -10.23 0.32 -20.20
CA VAL A 443 -11.08 0.13 -19.01
C VAL A 443 -10.28 -0.44 -17.84
N VAL A 444 -9.29 -1.26 -18.13
CA VAL A 444 -8.38 -1.82 -17.11
C VAL A 444 -7.25 -0.83 -16.80
N VAL A 445 -6.81 -0.08 -17.82
CA VAL A 445 -5.89 1.06 -17.70
C VAL A 445 -6.62 2.31 -17.19
N ALA A 446 -7.95 2.28 -17.05
CA ALA A 446 -8.70 3.38 -16.44
C ALA A 446 -8.06 3.65 -15.09
N ALA A 447 -7.47 4.84 -15.02
CA ALA A 447 -6.26 5.08 -14.27
C ALA A 447 -6.37 4.53 -12.83
N PRO A 448 -5.26 4.05 -12.24
CA PRO A 448 -5.07 4.28 -10.82
C PRO A 448 -5.50 5.74 -10.54
N PRO A 449 -6.05 6.11 -9.36
CA PRO A 449 -5.87 7.50 -8.94
C PRO A 449 -4.39 7.76 -9.19
N ALA A 450 -4.08 8.69 -10.11
CA ALA A 450 -2.77 8.73 -10.72
C ALA A 450 -1.74 8.67 -9.57
N THR A 451 -0.65 7.91 -9.76
CA THR A 451 0.34 7.82 -8.66
C THR A 451 0.56 9.24 -8.18
N MET A 452 0.51 9.47 -6.86
CA MET A 452 0.44 10.85 -6.34
C MET A 452 1.48 11.66 -7.10
N GLU A 453 2.71 11.15 -7.16
CA GLU A 453 3.83 11.64 -7.95
C GLU A 453 3.55 11.98 -9.43
N GLU A 454 2.87 11.17 -10.25
CA GLU A 454 2.54 11.48 -11.65
C GLU A 454 1.40 12.49 -11.79
N THR A 455 0.41 12.48 -10.89
CA THR A 455 -0.67 13.48 -10.84
C THR A 455 -0.13 14.84 -10.41
N ILE A 456 0.72 14.84 -9.38
CA ILE A 456 1.38 16.06 -8.94
C ILE A 456 2.53 16.43 -9.84
N ARG A 457 3.18 15.59 -10.67
CA ARG A 457 4.38 16.02 -11.43
C ARG A 457 4.14 17.29 -12.28
N PRO A 458 3.08 17.38 -13.12
CA PRO A 458 2.76 18.63 -13.81
C PRO A 458 2.35 19.74 -12.81
N HIS A 459 1.65 19.39 -11.75
CA HIS A 459 1.15 20.31 -10.71
C HIS A 459 2.22 20.73 -9.66
N PHE A 460 3.38 20.09 -9.62
CA PHE A 460 4.48 20.31 -8.68
C PHE A 460 5.60 21.06 -9.41
N PHE A 461 5.84 20.73 -10.69
CA PHE A 461 6.87 21.36 -11.52
C PHE A 461 6.36 22.46 -12.49
N LYS A 462 5.04 22.54 -12.78
CA LYS A 462 4.49 23.49 -13.78
C LYS A 462 3.32 24.35 -13.26
N HIS A 463 3.00 24.28 -11.97
CA HIS A 463 1.83 24.96 -11.39
C HIS A 463 2.03 26.48 -11.26
N GLY A 464 1.09 27.24 -11.84
CA GLY A 464 1.15 28.71 -11.97
C GLY A 464 1.48 29.19 -13.39
N LEU A 465 1.62 28.28 -14.35
CA LEU A 465 1.60 28.61 -15.77
C LEU A 465 0.15 28.77 -16.25
N PRO A 466 -0.17 29.75 -17.13
CA PRO A 466 -1.54 30.04 -17.55
C PRO A 466 -2.30 28.89 -18.25
N GLU A 467 -1.61 27.81 -18.63
CA GLU A 467 -2.13 26.74 -19.50
C GLU A 467 -2.33 25.38 -18.80
N SER A 468 -2.29 25.28 -17.45
CA SER A 468 -2.43 23.99 -16.76
C SER A 468 -3.37 24.03 -15.55
N ASP A 469 -4.56 23.43 -15.72
CA ASP A 469 -5.64 22.98 -14.82
C ASP A 469 -6.08 23.80 -13.57
N PRO A 470 -7.39 23.79 -13.23
CA PRO A 470 -7.94 24.51 -12.08
C PRO A 470 -7.52 23.91 -10.72
N GLU A 471 -7.57 24.71 -9.66
CA GLU A 471 -7.26 24.31 -8.28
C GLU A 471 -8.15 23.13 -7.81
N GLU A 472 -7.54 22.07 -7.26
CA GLU A 472 -8.23 20.89 -6.72
C GLU A 472 -8.28 20.91 -5.18
N GLU A 473 -9.46 20.67 -4.59
CA GLU A 473 -9.67 20.66 -3.12
C GLU A 473 -8.87 19.57 -2.38
N ASP A 474 -8.60 18.44 -3.06
CA ASP A 474 -7.94 17.25 -2.50
C ASP A 474 -6.41 17.29 -2.58
N CYS A 475 -5.83 18.36 -3.14
CA CYS A 475 -4.40 18.53 -3.25
C CYS A 475 -3.82 19.26 -2.03
N HIS A 476 -2.94 18.59 -1.27
CA HIS A 476 -2.21 19.20 -0.14
C HIS A 476 -1.45 20.48 -0.53
N TRP A 477 -0.95 20.57 -1.77
CA TRP A 477 -0.24 21.76 -2.25
C TRP A 477 -1.19 22.93 -2.52
N CYS A 478 -2.36 22.68 -3.12
CA CYS A 478 -3.43 23.68 -3.24
C CYS A 478 -3.85 24.20 -1.86
N GLN A 479 -4.04 23.29 -0.88
CA GLN A 479 -4.40 23.64 0.49
C GLN A 479 -3.32 24.51 1.16
N ILE A 480 -2.04 24.15 1.05
CA ILE A 480 -0.94 24.94 1.60
C ILE A 480 -0.81 26.32 0.89
N ARG A 481 -1.05 26.38 -0.43
CA ARG A 481 -0.96 27.63 -1.21
C ARG A 481 -2.16 28.55 -1.00
N SER A 482 -3.30 28.03 -0.57
CA SER A 482 -4.48 28.83 -0.24
C SER A 482 -4.27 29.66 1.02
N PHE A 483 -3.35 29.26 1.90
CA PHE A 483 -2.98 30.03 3.09
C PHE A 483 -2.51 31.44 2.70
N ALA A 484 -3.11 32.46 3.32
CA ALA A 484 -2.86 33.86 2.98
C ALA A 484 -1.37 34.26 3.01
N THR A 485 -0.60 33.61 3.88
CA THR A 485 0.83 33.88 4.11
C THR A 485 1.77 33.06 3.23
N HIS A 486 1.29 32.09 2.44
CA HIS A 486 2.16 31.16 1.70
C HIS A 486 3.13 31.86 0.75
N LYS A 487 2.69 32.94 0.08
CA LYS A 487 3.54 33.67 -0.89
C LYS A 487 4.77 34.32 -0.27
N THR A 488 4.71 34.69 1.01
CA THR A 488 5.79 35.38 1.72
C THR A 488 6.49 34.46 2.73
N ILE A 489 5.76 33.51 3.30
CA ILE A 489 6.18 32.63 4.40
C ILE A 489 5.72 31.20 4.08
N PRO A 490 6.34 30.55 3.08
CA PRO A 490 5.86 29.29 2.53
C PRO A 490 6.00 28.13 3.52
N ILE A 491 5.07 27.18 3.39
CA ILE A 491 5.23 25.81 3.88
C ILE A 491 5.63 24.97 2.66
N THR A 492 6.67 24.15 2.81
CA THR A 492 7.13 23.24 1.75
C THR A 492 7.13 21.80 2.24
N ILE A 493 7.02 20.84 1.31
CA ILE A 493 7.09 19.40 1.60
C ILE A 493 8.19 18.83 0.70
N VAL A 494 9.16 18.11 1.29
CA VAL A 494 10.28 17.50 0.57
C VAL A 494 10.47 16.07 1.06
N ASN A 495 10.62 15.11 0.14
CA ASN A 495 11.03 13.75 0.47
C ASN A 495 12.22 13.38 -0.43
N ASP A 496 13.39 13.23 0.18
CA ASP A 496 14.63 12.81 -0.49
C ASP A 496 15.09 11.41 -0.02
N GLU A 497 14.31 10.74 0.86
CA GLU A 497 14.73 9.51 1.56
C GLU A 497 14.02 8.26 1.03
N ASP A 498 12.73 8.35 0.71
CA ASP A 498 11.91 7.23 0.22
C ASP A 498 10.76 7.72 -0.68
N ASP A 499 9.95 6.78 -1.18
CA ASP A 499 8.77 7.10 -2.02
C ASP A 499 7.50 7.31 -1.15
N GLU A 500 7.64 7.49 0.18
CA GLU A 500 6.48 7.68 1.05
C GLU A 500 5.84 9.05 0.82
N VAL A 501 4.52 9.08 0.89
CA VAL A 501 3.70 10.26 0.67
C VAL A 501 2.88 10.58 1.91
N LEU A 502 2.48 11.85 2.09
CA LEU A 502 1.51 12.20 3.11
C LEU A 502 0.19 11.47 2.85
N ASN A 503 -0.50 11.06 3.91
CA ASN A 503 -1.79 10.37 3.83
C ASN A 503 -2.76 11.18 2.94
N PRO A 504 -3.29 10.64 1.83
CA PRO A 504 -4.16 11.37 0.91
C PRO A 504 -5.45 11.91 1.53
N ASN A 505 -5.88 11.35 2.66
CA ASN A 505 -7.08 11.81 3.37
C ASN A 505 -6.80 12.94 4.38
N PHE A 506 -5.54 13.32 4.58
CA PHE A 506 -5.17 14.42 5.46
C PHE A 506 -5.54 15.78 4.85
N ARG A 507 -5.83 16.78 5.69
CA ARG A 507 -6.15 18.14 5.25
C ARG A 507 -5.32 19.18 5.98
N PHE A 508 -4.69 20.08 5.22
CA PHE A 508 -4.05 21.26 5.79
C PHE A 508 -5.09 22.32 6.16
N ILE A 509 -5.04 22.78 7.41
CA ILE A 509 -5.90 23.86 7.94
C ILE A 509 -5.02 24.97 8.54
N ASP A 510 -5.51 26.21 8.54
CA ASP A 510 -4.83 27.38 9.11
C ASP A 510 -5.45 27.87 10.43
N HIS A 511 -6.54 27.24 10.86
CA HIS A 511 -7.21 27.43 12.15
C HIS A 511 -7.76 26.09 12.67
N SER A 512 -7.92 25.95 13.99
CA SER A 512 -8.55 24.76 14.58
C SER A 512 -10.05 24.75 14.32
N VAL A 513 -10.61 23.56 14.11
CA VAL A 513 -12.05 23.35 13.87
C VAL A 513 -12.69 22.85 15.16
N ILE A 514 -13.72 23.52 15.66
CA ILE A 514 -14.42 23.12 16.89
C ILE A 514 -15.57 22.16 16.52
N ALA A 515 -15.62 20.98 17.13
CA ALA A 515 -16.70 20.02 16.89
C ALA A 515 -18.04 20.51 17.47
N ASP A 516 -19.14 20.10 16.84
CA ASP A 516 -20.50 20.57 17.14
C ASP A 516 -20.95 20.33 18.60
N ASP A 517 -20.38 19.32 19.28
CA ASP A 517 -20.71 18.95 20.65
C ASP A 517 -19.84 19.62 21.71
N VAL A 518 -18.87 20.45 21.30
CA VAL A 518 -17.99 21.20 22.21
C VAL A 518 -18.69 22.47 22.68
N PRO A 519 -18.88 22.68 24.00
CA PRO A 519 -19.45 23.90 24.52
C PRO A 519 -18.45 25.05 24.39
N VAL A 520 -18.87 26.14 23.76
CA VAL A 520 -18.08 27.38 23.61
C VAL A 520 -18.67 28.46 24.50
N ALA A 521 -17.85 29.17 25.27
CA ALA A 521 -18.31 30.32 26.03
C ALA A 521 -18.90 31.40 25.13
N GLY A 522 -20.04 31.98 25.52
CA GLY A 522 -20.67 33.07 24.77
C GLY A 522 -19.90 34.39 24.87
N ASP A 523 -20.11 35.28 23.90
CA ASP A 523 -19.39 36.57 23.78
C ASP A 523 -19.45 37.47 25.04
N SER A 524 -20.44 37.26 25.91
CA SER A 524 -20.61 38.00 27.16
C SER A 524 -19.48 37.81 28.19
N PHE A 525 -18.63 36.78 28.03
CA PHE A 525 -17.49 36.51 28.91
C PHE A 525 -16.21 37.25 28.49
N ARG A 526 -16.22 37.93 27.34
CA ARG A 526 -15.04 38.62 26.80
C ARG A 526 -14.81 39.93 27.54
N THR A 527 -13.67 40.04 28.21
CA THR A 527 -13.13 41.31 28.73
C THR A 527 -11.97 41.77 27.86
N GLY A 528 -12.01 43.02 27.42
CA GLY A 528 -11.03 43.59 26.48
C GLY A 528 -10.15 44.66 27.11
N CYS A 529 -9.24 45.22 26.31
CA CYS A 529 -8.43 46.38 26.69
C CYS A 529 -8.99 47.69 26.12
N ASP A 530 -8.79 48.78 26.87
CA ASP A 530 -9.18 50.14 26.48
C ASP A 530 -8.01 50.94 25.86
N CYS A 531 -7.11 50.28 25.13
CA CYS A 531 -5.97 50.94 24.50
C CYS A 531 -6.42 52.01 23.48
N ALA A 532 -5.74 53.16 23.48
CA ALA A 532 -6.04 54.25 22.55
C ALA A 532 -5.37 54.04 21.17
N ASP A 533 -4.17 53.46 21.15
CA ASP A 533 -3.43 53.06 19.96
C ASP A 533 -2.49 51.88 20.26
N ASP A 534 -1.81 51.38 19.23
CA ASP A 534 -0.95 50.19 19.31
C ASP A 534 0.42 50.46 19.98
N GLU A 535 0.86 51.72 20.03
CA GLU A 535 2.17 52.12 20.59
C GLU A 535 2.06 52.41 22.10
N ASP A 536 0.94 52.97 22.54
CA ASP A 536 0.62 53.34 23.93
C ASP A 536 -0.31 52.31 24.60
N CYS A 537 0.07 51.03 24.52
CA CYS A 537 -0.68 49.96 25.16
C CYS A 537 -0.70 50.11 26.70
N MET A 538 -1.89 50.32 27.28
CA MET A 538 -2.08 50.63 28.69
C MET A 538 -2.04 49.37 29.56
N TYR A 539 -0.86 48.77 29.71
CA TYR A 539 -0.60 47.54 30.49
C TYR A 539 -1.22 47.53 31.90
N ASN A 540 -1.34 48.68 32.55
CA ASN A 540 -1.92 48.78 33.90
C ASN A 540 -3.44 48.57 33.92
N THR A 541 -4.15 48.86 32.83
CA THR A 541 -5.61 48.81 32.72
C THR A 541 -6.10 47.62 31.89
N CYS A 542 -5.20 46.76 31.41
CA CYS A 542 -5.58 45.55 30.68
C CYS A 542 -6.09 44.48 31.65
N GLN A 543 -7.38 44.15 31.55
CA GLN A 543 -8.03 43.14 32.39
C GLN A 543 -7.54 41.72 32.05
N CYS A 544 -7.13 41.47 30.80
CA CYS A 544 -6.56 40.17 30.40
C CYS A 544 -5.26 39.83 31.16
N LEU A 545 -4.53 40.84 31.68
CA LEU A 545 -3.30 40.64 32.44
C LEU A 545 -3.53 40.55 33.96
N ASP A 546 -4.77 40.72 34.45
CA ASP A 546 -5.07 40.65 35.88
C ASP A 546 -4.81 39.26 36.47
N GLU A 547 -4.84 38.22 35.63
CA GLU A 547 -4.62 36.84 36.02
C GLU A 547 -3.16 36.38 35.91
N MET A 548 -2.28 37.21 35.34
CA MET A 548 -0.85 36.89 35.32
C MET A 548 -0.18 37.23 36.65
N ALA A 549 0.76 36.37 37.07
CA ALA A 549 1.53 36.60 38.30
C ALA A 549 2.31 37.94 38.22
N PRO A 550 2.34 38.73 39.31
CA PRO A 550 3.07 39.99 39.33
C PRO A 550 4.58 39.77 39.35
N ASP A 551 5.34 40.57 38.57
CA ASP A 551 6.79 40.45 38.40
C ASP A 551 7.57 40.36 39.73
N SER A 552 8.53 39.44 39.77
CA SER A 552 9.68 39.41 40.68
C SER A 552 10.95 39.48 39.82
N ASP A 553 11.47 40.69 39.62
CA ASP A 553 12.53 40.99 38.64
C ASP A 553 13.86 40.22 38.90
N GLU A 554 14.37 39.49 37.90
CA GLU A 554 15.81 39.11 37.80
C GLU A 554 16.51 39.74 36.57
N ASP A 555 15.77 40.30 35.60
CA ASP A 555 16.32 40.75 34.31
C ASP A 555 16.65 42.26 34.19
N GLU A 556 16.61 43.04 35.28
CA GLU A 556 16.98 44.47 35.25
C GLU A 556 18.11 44.82 36.25
N HIS A 557 19.28 45.14 35.69
CA HIS A 557 20.34 45.93 36.34
C HIS A 557 19.97 47.43 36.26
N ASP A 558 18.97 47.88 37.01
CA ASP A 558 18.80 49.32 37.30
C ASP A 558 18.47 49.53 38.78
N GLY A 559 19.40 50.19 39.47
CA GLY A 559 19.50 50.29 40.94
C GLY A 559 18.52 51.27 41.58
N SER A 560 17.21 51.14 41.32
CA SER A 560 16.18 51.98 41.95
C SER A 560 15.06 51.15 42.59
N ALA A 561 15.31 50.67 43.80
CA ALA A 561 14.30 50.09 44.69
C ALA A 561 13.29 51.17 45.13
N THR A 562 12.16 51.31 44.44
CA THR A 562 10.87 51.91 44.89
C THR A 562 9.90 52.14 43.72
N ARG A 563 9.53 51.11 42.95
CA ARG A 563 8.40 51.19 42.01
C ARG A 563 7.38 50.08 42.27
N PRO A 564 6.07 50.37 42.19
CA PRO A 564 5.04 49.35 42.28
C PRO A 564 5.19 48.33 41.14
N ARG A 565 4.94 47.05 41.44
CA ARG A 565 4.98 45.91 40.52
C ARG A 565 4.19 46.23 39.25
N ARG A 566 4.87 46.25 38.09
CA ARG A 566 4.25 46.60 36.80
C ARG A 566 3.74 45.32 36.12
N LYS A 567 2.49 45.30 35.67
CA LYS A 567 2.00 44.27 34.75
C LYS A 567 2.80 44.36 33.46
N ARG A 568 3.38 43.25 32.97
CA ARG A 568 4.14 43.20 31.71
C ARG A 568 3.57 42.09 30.83
N PHE A 569 3.58 42.30 29.51
CA PHE A 569 3.22 41.27 28.54
C PHE A 569 4.18 40.09 28.57
N ALA A 570 3.71 38.94 28.11
CA ALA A 570 4.54 37.76 27.89
C ALA A 570 5.72 38.04 26.93
N TYR A 571 5.56 39.05 26.06
CA TYR A 571 6.53 39.43 25.05
C TYR A 571 7.29 40.72 25.38
N HIS A 572 8.47 40.86 24.80
CA HIS A 572 9.13 42.16 24.70
C HIS A 572 8.35 43.05 23.72
N SER A 573 7.97 44.26 24.17
CA SER A 573 7.16 45.18 23.37
C SER A 573 7.98 46.07 22.43
N SER A 574 9.27 46.27 22.70
CA SER A 574 10.13 47.15 21.93
C SER A 574 11.60 46.72 21.97
N GLY A 575 12.42 47.31 21.11
CA GLY A 575 13.85 47.04 21.00
C GLY A 575 14.19 45.77 20.20
N PRO A 576 15.46 45.32 20.22
CA PRO A 576 15.95 44.20 19.39
C PRO A 576 15.26 42.86 19.65
N LYS A 577 14.67 42.69 20.84
CA LYS A 577 13.93 41.50 21.27
C LYS A 577 12.42 41.61 21.03
N ALA A 578 11.91 42.69 20.42
CA ALA A 578 10.47 42.88 20.23
C ALA A 578 9.81 41.65 19.58
N GLY A 579 8.70 41.21 20.16
CA GLY A 579 7.95 40.01 19.75
C GLY A 579 8.50 38.68 20.29
N LEU A 580 9.68 38.65 20.92
CA LEU A 580 10.19 37.46 21.59
C LEU A 580 9.55 37.30 22.97
N LEU A 581 9.24 36.05 23.34
CA LEU A 581 8.78 35.64 24.65
C LEU A 581 9.86 35.94 25.70
N ARG A 582 9.45 36.51 26.84
CA ARG A 582 10.37 36.87 27.93
C ARG A 582 10.88 35.62 28.63
N SER A 583 12.14 35.67 29.07
CA SER A 583 12.80 34.58 29.79
C SER A 583 12.00 34.05 30.98
N ARG A 584 11.32 34.92 31.74
CA ARG A 584 10.40 34.51 32.83
C ARG A 584 9.30 33.54 32.39
N ILE A 585 8.65 33.82 31.26
CA ILE A 585 7.61 32.93 30.70
C ILE A 585 8.28 31.72 30.05
N LEU A 586 9.35 31.92 29.30
CA LEU A 586 10.10 30.83 28.66
C LEU A 586 10.62 29.79 29.64
N MET A 587 10.94 30.19 30.88
CA MET A 587 11.43 29.31 31.94
C MET A 587 10.32 28.80 32.88
N SER A 588 9.05 29.12 32.63
CA SER A 588 7.90 28.69 33.45
C SER A 588 6.78 28.07 32.61
N ARG A 589 5.79 27.43 33.28
CA ARG A 589 4.55 26.95 32.64
C ARG A 589 3.42 27.99 32.75
N GLU A 590 3.75 29.27 32.85
CA GLU A 590 2.70 30.29 32.90
C GLU A 590 1.98 30.39 31.55
N PRO A 591 0.64 30.44 31.53
CA PRO A 591 -0.10 30.65 30.31
C PRO A 591 0.13 32.05 29.76
N ILE A 592 0.03 32.17 28.44
CA ILE A 592 0.17 33.43 27.72
C ILE A 592 -1.22 34.04 27.51
N TYR A 593 -1.42 35.28 27.94
CA TYR A 593 -2.66 36.02 27.69
C TYR A 593 -2.42 37.11 26.65
N GLU A 594 -3.05 36.94 25.48
CA GLU A 594 -3.00 37.89 24.39
C GLU A 594 -4.23 38.80 24.36
N CYS A 595 -4.10 39.94 23.68
CA CYS A 595 -5.28 40.72 23.30
C CYS A 595 -6.09 39.93 22.26
N HIS A 596 -7.40 40.19 22.17
CA HIS A 596 -8.33 39.49 21.29
C HIS A 596 -9.34 40.46 20.67
N GLU A 597 -10.31 39.98 19.89
CA GLU A 597 -11.25 40.83 19.16
C GLU A 597 -12.11 41.76 20.03
N GLY A 598 -12.27 41.47 21.33
CA GLY A 598 -12.91 42.36 22.29
C GLY A 598 -12.03 43.54 22.76
N CYS A 599 -10.75 43.57 22.38
CA CYS A 599 -9.81 44.65 22.70
C CYS A 599 -9.82 45.75 21.63
N ASN A 600 -9.67 47.02 22.02
CA ASN A 600 -9.64 48.16 21.08
C ASN A 600 -8.36 48.24 20.22
N CYS A 601 -7.26 47.59 20.62
CA CYS A 601 -6.00 47.60 19.87
C CYS A 601 -6.05 46.74 18.60
N SER A 602 -5.25 47.09 17.59
CA SER A 602 -5.18 46.37 16.32
C SER A 602 -4.32 45.10 16.39
N LEU A 603 -4.27 44.32 15.30
CA LEU A 603 -3.37 43.16 15.16
C LEU A 603 -1.88 43.51 15.28
N ASN A 604 -1.50 44.78 15.13
CA ASN A 604 -0.11 45.21 15.33
C ASN A 604 0.26 45.36 16.82
N CYS A 605 -0.70 45.16 17.73
CA CYS A 605 -0.45 45.19 19.17
C CYS A 605 0.73 44.26 19.53
N PRO A 606 1.71 44.74 20.32
CA PRO A 606 2.83 43.92 20.78
C PRO A 606 2.42 42.66 21.57
N ASN A 607 1.17 42.60 22.06
CA ASN A 607 0.60 41.47 22.78
C ASN A 607 -0.25 40.50 21.92
N ARG A 608 -0.20 40.60 20.59
CA ARG A 608 -0.91 39.69 19.66
C ARG A 608 0.09 38.92 18.79
N VAL A 609 1.10 38.29 19.38
CA VAL A 609 2.17 37.61 18.64
C VAL A 609 1.67 36.32 18.01
N VAL A 610 0.95 35.49 18.76
CA VAL A 610 0.39 34.21 18.29
C VAL A 610 -0.77 34.45 17.33
N GLU A 611 -1.66 35.39 17.64
CA GLU A 611 -2.80 35.77 16.78
C GLU A 611 -2.36 36.29 15.40
N ARG A 612 -1.23 37.01 15.34
CA ARG A 612 -0.65 37.48 14.06
C ARG A 612 -0.23 36.33 13.15
N GLY A 613 -0.10 35.12 13.69
CA GLY A 613 0.28 33.93 12.97
C GLY A 613 1.78 33.81 12.71
N ARG A 614 2.14 32.72 12.06
CA ARG A 614 3.53 32.33 11.78
C ARG A 614 4.27 33.40 10.98
N THR A 615 5.49 33.72 11.44
CA THR A 615 6.40 34.67 10.76
C THR A 615 7.61 34.02 10.09
N VAL A 616 7.72 32.70 10.15
CA VAL A 616 8.87 31.93 9.62
C VAL A 616 8.42 30.86 8.61
N PRO A 617 9.14 30.62 7.51
CA PRO A 617 8.83 29.52 6.61
C PRO A 617 9.03 28.16 7.31
N LEU A 618 8.30 27.14 6.87
CA LEU A 618 8.46 25.78 7.39
C LEU A 618 8.66 24.79 6.23
N GLN A 619 9.40 23.72 6.50
CA GLN A 619 9.60 22.62 5.58
C GLN A 619 9.29 21.31 6.28
N ILE A 620 8.21 20.66 5.86
CA ILE A 620 7.93 19.27 6.20
C ILE A 620 8.90 18.41 5.38
N PHE A 621 9.61 17.51 6.03
CA PHE A 621 10.59 16.66 5.37
C PHE A 621 10.53 15.22 5.86
N ARG A 622 10.99 14.28 5.04
CA ARG A 622 11.10 12.89 5.44
C ARG A 622 12.36 12.66 6.28
N THR A 623 12.20 12.07 7.46
CA THR A 623 13.31 11.61 8.30
C THR A 623 13.63 10.16 7.99
N VAL A 624 14.85 9.73 8.34
CA VAL A 624 15.33 8.36 8.09
C VAL A 624 14.58 7.32 8.93
N ASP A 625 14.14 7.66 10.15
CA ASP A 625 13.73 6.65 11.15
C ASP A 625 12.48 6.99 11.99
N ARG A 626 12.01 8.25 11.91
CA ARG A 626 10.92 8.81 12.72
C ARG A 626 9.71 9.26 11.90
N GLY A 627 9.71 8.99 10.59
CA GLY A 627 8.63 9.38 9.69
C GLY A 627 8.80 10.79 9.15
N TRP A 628 7.73 11.55 9.07
CA TRP A 628 7.78 12.97 8.67
C TRP A 628 8.24 13.85 9.83
N GLY A 629 9.03 14.88 9.52
CA GLY A 629 9.57 15.87 10.45
C GLY A 629 9.33 17.29 9.94
N VAL A 630 9.65 18.30 10.75
CA VAL A 630 9.60 19.71 10.34
C VAL A 630 10.94 20.38 10.63
N LYS A 631 11.40 21.23 9.71
CA LYS A 631 12.53 22.12 9.91
C LYS A 631 12.21 23.53 9.40
N CYS A 632 12.98 24.52 9.84
CA CYS A 632 12.87 25.89 9.36
C CYS A 632 14.07 26.24 8.47
N PRO A 633 13.90 26.73 7.23
CA PRO A 633 15.01 27.08 6.36
C PRO A 633 15.69 28.42 6.72
N VAL A 634 15.27 29.08 7.82
CA VAL A 634 15.88 30.29 8.35
C VAL A 634 16.15 30.13 9.85
N ASP A 635 17.05 30.95 10.40
CA ASP A 635 17.34 30.94 11.83
C ASP A 635 16.11 31.40 12.64
N ILE A 636 15.83 30.73 13.76
CA ILE A 636 14.80 31.09 14.73
C ILE A 636 15.49 31.50 16.03
N ARG A 637 15.09 32.63 16.61
CA ARG A 637 15.65 33.12 17.88
C ARG A 637 14.96 32.50 19.09
N GLU A 638 15.68 32.40 20.20
CA GLU A 638 15.11 32.06 21.50
C GLU A 638 13.91 32.97 21.84
N GLY A 639 12.81 32.36 22.27
CA GLY A 639 11.55 33.03 22.57
C GLY A 639 10.73 33.41 21.33
N GLN A 640 11.16 33.08 20.11
CA GLN A 640 10.39 33.39 18.91
C GLN A 640 9.22 32.41 18.74
N PHE A 641 8.04 32.96 18.41
CA PHE A 641 6.87 32.17 18.02
C PHE A 641 7.11 31.48 16.67
N VAL A 642 6.84 30.17 16.61
CA VAL A 642 6.99 29.36 15.40
C VAL A 642 5.65 29.21 14.71
N ASP A 643 4.72 28.47 15.30
CA ASP A 643 3.36 28.27 14.79
C ASP A 643 2.47 27.63 15.90
N ARG A 644 1.18 27.44 15.64
CA ARG A 644 0.26 26.74 16.56
C ARG A 644 0.18 25.25 16.23
N TYR A 645 -0.09 24.42 17.23
CA TYR A 645 -0.60 23.07 17.01
C TYR A 645 -2.10 23.15 16.75
N LEU A 646 -2.54 22.71 15.56
CA LEU A 646 -3.92 22.83 15.10
C LEU A 646 -4.57 21.45 14.97
N GLY A 647 -5.89 21.41 14.99
CA GLY A 647 -6.63 20.19 14.77
C GLY A 647 -8.13 20.39 14.95
N GLU A 648 -8.85 19.28 15.00
CA GLU A 648 -10.24 19.26 15.44
C GLU A 648 -10.28 19.28 16.97
N ILE A 649 -10.94 20.27 17.57
CA ILE A 649 -11.15 20.34 19.02
C ILE A 649 -12.38 19.49 19.34
N ILE A 650 -12.17 18.43 20.12
CA ILE A 650 -13.17 17.40 20.44
C ILE A 650 -13.30 17.21 21.96
N THR A 651 -14.41 16.61 22.39
CA THR A 651 -14.61 16.23 23.79
C THR A 651 -13.73 15.05 24.19
N SER A 652 -13.33 14.94 25.47
CA SER A 652 -12.51 13.81 25.94
C SER A 652 -13.22 12.45 25.74
N LYS A 653 -14.55 12.43 25.74
CA LYS A 653 -15.34 11.25 25.40
C LYS A 653 -15.13 10.80 23.96
N GLU A 654 -15.10 11.73 23.02
CA GLU A 654 -14.85 11.43 21.60
C GLU A 654 -13.38 11.04 21.39
N ALA A 655 -12.46 11.70 22.07
CA ALA A 655 -11.04 11.33 22.08
C ALA A 655 -10.82 9.88 22.57
N ASP A 656 -11.47 9.47 23.66
CA ASP A 656 -11.41 8.09 24.17
C ASP A 656 -12.01 7.08 23.17
N ARG A 657 -13.10 7.44 22.49
CA ARG A 657 -13.69 6.62 21.42
C ARG A 657 -12.68 6.41 20.29
N ARG A 658 -12.00 7.49 19.84
CA ARG A 658 -10.97 7.44 18.79
C ARG A 658 -9.73 6.64 19.25
N ARG A 659 -9.28 6.79 20.50
CA ARG A 659 -8.20 5.97 21.11
C ARG A 659 -8.53 4.47 21.10
N ALA A 660 -9.76 4.11 21.48
CA ALA A 660 -10.21 2.72 21.48
C ALA A 660 -10.23 2.11 20.06
N GLU A 661 -10.70 2.88 19.08
CA GLU A 661 -10.74 2.47 17.67
C GLU A 661 -9.33 2.30 17.07
N ALA A 662 -8.41 3.21 17.38
CA ALA A 662 -7.00 3.12 16.97
C ALA A 662 -6.32 1.86 17.53
N THR A 663 -6.59 1.53 18.81
CA THR A 663 -6.05 0.34 19.47
C THR A 663 -6.53 -0.95 18.82
N ILE A 664 -7.83 -1.05 18.50
CA ILE A 664 -8.41 -2.22 17.82
C ILE A 664 -7.83 -2.41 16.41
N SER A 665 -7.59 -1.30 15.70
CA SER A 665 -7.03 -1.30 14.34
C SER A 665 -5.50 -1.41 14.31
N ARG A 666 -4.83 -1.54 15.48
CA ARG A 666 -3.36 -1.56 15.63
C ARG A 666 -2.66 -0.35 15.01
N ARG A 667 -3.34 0.80 14.93
CA ARG A 667 -2.71 2.07 14.56
C ARG A 667 -1.95 2.60 15.77
N LYS A 668 -0.64 2.83 15.61
CA LYS A 668 0.26 3.18 16.72
C LYS A 668 0.21 4.65 17.12
N ASP A 669 -0.25 5.53 16.24
CA ASP A 669 -0.12 6.97 16.42
C ASP A 669 -1.49 7.58 16.71
N VAL A 670 -1.60 8.26 17.85
CA VAL A 670 -2.76 9.06 18.23
C VAL A 670 -2.27 10.49 18.43
N TYR A 671 -2.72 11.41 17.57
CA TYR A 671 -2.28 12.81 17.54
C TYR A 671 -3.21 13.69 18.38
N LEU A 672 -3.39 13.33 19.66
CA LEU A 672 -4.26 14.03 20.59
C LEU A 672 -3.44 14.84 21.58
N PHE A 673 -3.77 16.13 21.73
CA PHE A 673 -3.25 17.00 22.79
C PHE A 673 -4.36 17.47 23.70
N ALA A 674 -4.24 17.22 25.00
CA ALA A 674 -5.19 17.69 25.99
C ALA A 674 -5.07 19.20 26.23
N LEU A 675 -6.22 19.87 26.33
CA LEU A 675 -6.36 21.27 26.73
C LEU A 675 -6.63 21.36 28.24
N ASP A 676 -5.74 20.80 29.05
CA ASP A 676 -5.92 20.62 30.50
C ASP A 676 -5.37 21.76 31.36
N LYS A 677 -4.68 22.73 30.75
CA LYS A 677 -3.94 23.77 31.47
C LYS A 677 -4.78 24.53 32.51
N PHE A 678 -6.06 24.71 32.22
CA PHE A 678 -7.01 25.47 33.04
C PHE A 678 -8.10 24.58 33.65
N SER A 679 -8.00 23.26 33.49
CA SER A 679 -8.94 22.32 34.10
C SER A 679 -8.79 22.35 35.62
N ASP A 680 -9.90 22.61 36.29
CA ASP A 680 -9.99 22.67 37.74
C ASP A 680 -11.35 22.11 38.17
N PRO A 681 -11.41 20.85 38.66
CA PRO A 681 -12.64 20.21 39.10
C PRO A 681 -13.40 20.98 40.19
N ASP A 682 -12.72 21.84 40.95
CA ASP A 682 -13.30 22.65 42.02
C ASP A 682 -13.70 24.07 41.54
N SER A 683 -13.55 24.37 40.25
CA SER A 683 -13.91 25.66 39.66
C SER A 683 -15.41 25.94 39.73
N LEU A 684 -15.77 27.20 39.97
CA LEU A 684 -17.15 27.68 39.86
C LEU A 684 -17.61 27.80 38.41
N ASP A 685 -16.68 27.82 37.45
CA ASP A 685 -16.97 27.79 36.03
C ASP A 685 -17.20 26.34 35.57
N PRO A 686 -18.43 25.99 35.13
CA PRO A 686 -18.75 24.62 34.73
C PRO A 686 -17.94 24.12 33.54
N LEU A 687 -17.38 25.00 32.70
CA LEU A 687 -16.51 24.60 31.59
C LEU A 687 -15.12 24.18 32.09
N LEU A 688 -14.58 24.88 33.09
CA LEU A 688 -13.28 24.52 33.69
C LEU A 688 -13.36 23.32 34.63
N ALA A 689 -14.52 23.09 35.23
CA ALA A 689 -14.80 21.90 36.04
C ALA A 689 -15.09 20.63 35.22
N ALA A 690 -15.41 20.78 33.93
CA ALA A 690 -15.62 19.66 33.03
C ALA A 690 -14.28 18.98 32.64
N PRO A 691 -14.32 17.71 32.18
CA PRO A 691 -13.14 17.07 31.60
C PRO A 691 -12.51 17.92 30.47
N PRO A 692 -11.17 17.94 30.35
CA PRO A 692 -10.49 18.75 29.34
C PRO A 692 -10.87 18.33 27.92
N LEU A 693 -10.92 19.30 27.02
CA LEU A 693 -11.04 19.04 25.58
C LEU A 693 -9.71 18.52 25.03
N GLU A 694 -9.74 17.97 23.81
CA GLU A 694 -8.54 17.49 23.13
C GLU A 694 -8.48 18.04 21.70
N VAL A 695 -7.27 18.36 21.23
CA VAL A 695 -6.99 18.74 19.84
C VAL A 695 -6.53 17.50 19.08
N ASP A 696 -7.32 17.06 18.10
CA ASP A 696 -7.01 15.93 17.23
C ASP A 696 -6.42 16.39 15.90
N GLY A 697 -5.13 16.13 15.71
CA GLY A 697 -4.40 16.44 14.48
C GLY A 697 -4.36 15.30 13.45
N GLU A 698 -5.03 14.16 13.66
CA GLU A 698 -4.84 12.98 12.82
C GLU A 698 -5.27 13.20 11.36
N TRP A 699 -6.45 13.78 11.15
CA TRP A 699 -7.06 13.93 9.82
C TRP A 699 -6.94 15.34 9.25
N MET A 700 -6.82 16.35 10.12
CA MET A 700 -6.66 17.73 9.70
C MET A 700 -5.79 18.49 10.69
N SER A 701 -4.78 19.22 10.20
CA SER A 701 -3.88 20.01 11.05
C SER A 701 -3.04 21.00 10.23
N GLY A 702 -2.25 21.82 10.92
CA GLY A 702 -1.17 22.60 10.33
C GLY A 702 0.11 21.79 10.13
N PRO A 703 1.23 22.44 9.74
CA PRO A 703 2.51 21.75 9.56
C PRO A 703 3.11 21.22 10.87
N THR A 704 2.69 21.77 12.01
CA THR A 704 3.24 21.46 13.34
C THR A 704 2.90 20.06 13.85
N ARG A 705 1.87 19.40 13.29
CA ARG A 705 1.56 17.98 13.51
C ARG A 705 2.77 17.07 13.33
N PHE A 706 3.61 17.40 12.36
CA PHE A 706 4.74 16.58 11.94
C PHE A 706 6.02 16.87 12.75
N ILE A 707 5.95 17.70 13.79
CA ILE A 707 7.12 18.01 14.63
C ILE A 707 7.40 16.82 15.54
N ASN A 708 8.57 16.24 15.41
CA ASN A 708 8.95 15.03 16.13
C ASN A 708 9.31 15.28 17.60
N HIS A 709 9.22 14.20 18.38
CA HIS A 709 9.69 14.15 19.75
C HIS A 709 11.22 14.30 19.86
N SER A 710 11.67 15.04 20.86
CA SER A 710 13.05 14.97 21.38
C SER A 710 13.10 15.07 22.90
N CYS A 711 13.93 14.24 23.55
CA CYS A 711 14.26 14.39 24.98
C CYS A 711 15.25 15.55 25.25
N ASP A 712 15.74 16.21 24.19
CA ASP A 712 16.51 17.46 24.27
C ASP A 712 15.92 18.43 23.23
N PRO A 713 14.70 18.94 23.48
CA PRO A 713 13.94 19.67 22.49
C PRO A 713 14.52 21.08 22.25
N ASN A 714 14.16 21.67 21.11
CA ASN A 714 14.47 23.06 20.79
C ASN A 714 13.25 23.99 20.82
N MET A 715 12.05 23.42 21.00
CA MET A 715 10.81 24.15 21.21
C MET A 715 10.01 23.60 22.39
N ARG A 716 9.03 24.39 22.84
CA ARG A 716 8.03 23.97 23.82
C ARG A 716 6.65 24.54 23.47
N ILE A 717 5.60 23.84 23.90
CA ILE A 717 4.21 24.29 23.80
C ILE A 717 3.88 25.20 24.98
N PHE A 718 3.13 26.27 24.71
CA PHE A 718 2.58 27.18 25.70
C PHE A 718 1.08 27.33 25.46
N ALA A 719 0.29 27.17 26.51
CA ALA A 719 -1.12 27.49 26.47
C ALA A 719 -1.29 29.01 26.28
N ARG A 720 -1.97 29.40 25.21
CA ARG A 720 -2.26 30.81 24.91
C ARG A 720 -3.76 31.06 24.90
N VAL A 721 -4.21 31.99 25.73
CA VAL A 721 -5.58 32.48 25.80
C VAL A 721 -5.65 33.80 25.04
N GLY A 722 -6.53 33.88 24.05
CA GLY A 722 -6.75 35.11 23.30
C GLY A 722 -8.04 35.04 22.47
N ASP A 723 -8.01 34.38 21.31
CA ASP A 723 -9.05 34.49 20.27
C ASP A 723 -10.49 34.30 20.80
N HIS A 724 -10.69 33.33 21.69
CA HIS A 724 -12.01 33.06 22.28
C HIS A 724 -12.28 33.80 23.60
N ALA A 725 -11.25 34.38 24.23
CA ALA A 725 -11.19 34.78 25.64
C ALA A 725 -11.61 33.67 26.63
N ASP A 726 -11.83 32.46 26.12
CA ASP A 726 -12.23 31.26 26.82
C ASP A 726 -10.98 30.49 27.21
N LYS A 727 -10.83 30.17 28.49
CA LYS A 727 -9.70 29.38 28.98
C LYS A 727 -9.87 27.89 28.68
N HIS A 728 -11.11 27.44 28.53
CA HIS A 728 -11.45 26.07 28.17
C HIS A 728 -11.01 25.75 26.74
N ILE A 729 -11.01 26.76 25.85
CA ILE A 729 -10.54 26.65 24.47
C ILE A 729 -9.35 27.61 24.26
N HIS A 730 -8.14 27.10 24.47
CA HIS A 730 -6.90 27.84 24.31
C HIS A 730 -6.02 27.25 23.21
N ASP A 731 -5.14 28.08 22.64
CA ASP A 731 -4.18 27.64 21.62
C ASP A 731 -3.00 26.92 22.26
N LEU A 732 -2.45 25.95 21.52
CA LEU A 732 -1.17 25.30 21.82
C LEU A 732 -0.09 25.98 20.96
N ALA A 733 0.53 27.03 21.48
CA ALA A 733 1.51 27.85 20.75
C ALA A 733 2.93 27.31 20.94
N LEU A 734 3.65 27.04 19.83
CA LEU A 734 5.04 26.57 19.87
C LEU A 734 6.02 27.75 19.82
N PHE A 735 6.90 27.82 20.82
CA PHE A 735 7.98 28.79 20.90
C PHE A 735 9.34 28.09 20.97
N ALA A 736 10.34 28.70 20.34
CA ALA A 736 11.73 28.25 20.46
C ALA A 736 12.28 28.53 21.87
N ILE A 737 12.88 27.53 22.51
CA ILE A 737 13.47 27.65 23.87
C ILE A 737 14.97 27.92 23.86
N ARG A 738 15.56 28.00 22.67
CA ARG A 738 16.94 28.43 22.38
C ARG A 738 16.99 28.93 20.94
N ASP A 739 18.12 29.53 20.55
CA ASP A 739 18.37 29.79 19.13
C ASP A 739 18.44 28.46 18.34
N ILE A 740 17.77 28.44 17.18
CA ILE A 740 17.67 27.29 16.27
C ILE A 740 18.24 27.72 14.91
N PRO A 741 19.40 27.18 14.50
CA PRO A 741 19.96 27.42 13.17
C PRO A 741 19.05 26.92 12.04
N ALA A 742 19.13 27.60 10.90
CA ALA A 742 18.46 27.19 9.67
C ALA A 742 18.78 25.73 9.31
N GLY A 743 17.73 24.95 9.02
CA GLY A 743 17.80 23.56 8.62
C GLY A 743 17.84 22.55 9.77
N GLU A 744 17.97 23.00 11.02
CA GLU A 744 17.83 22.12 12.18
C GLU A 744 16.38 21.61 12.31
N GLU A 745 16.22 20.32 12.62
CA GLU A 745 14.91 19.71 12.87
C GLU A 745 14.27 20.37 14.09
N LEU A 746 13.04 20.84 13.93
CA LEU A 746 12.23 21.35 15.01
C LEU A 746 11.69 20.17 15.82
N THR A 747 11.84 20.21 17.13
CA THR A 747 11.41 19.14 18.04
C THR A 747 10.89 19.70 19.36
N PHE A 748 9.93 18.99 19.97
CA PHE A 748 9.46 19.27 21.33
C PHE A 748 9.32 17.97 22.13
N ASP A 749 9.14 18.08 23.45
CA ASP A 749 8.91 16.93 24.31
C ASP A 749 7.41 16.58 24.37
N TYR A 750 7.03 15.43 23.84
CA TYR A 750 5.65 14.91 23.88
C TYR A 750 5.12 14.62 25.29
N VAL A 751 6.01 14.39 26.26
CA VAL A 751 5.66 13.95 27.63
C VAL A 751 5.81 15.09 28.64
N ASP A 752 6.49 16.17 28.25
CA ASP A 752 6.62 17.44 28.99
C ASP A 752 6.91 17.30 30.51
N GLU A 753 8.13 16.82 30.84
CA GLU A 753 8.93 16.81 32.11
C GLU A 753 8.34 17.02 33.54
N LEU A 754 7.04 17.28 33.77
CA LEU A 754 6.52 17.66 35.10
C LEU A 754 5.31 16.87 35.60
N GLU A 755 4.75 15.94 34.83
CA GLU A 755 4.06 14.81 35.44
C GLU A 755 5.14 13.81 35.82
N ASP A 756 5.29 13.56 37.14
CA ASP A 756 6.14 12.49 37.63
C ASP A 756 5.86 11.27 36.76
N MET A 757 6.88 10.76 36.06
CA MET A 757 6.81 9.46 35.41
C MET A 757 6.58 8.44 36.52
N ASP A 758 5.32 8.26 36.91
CA ASP A 758 4.93 7.38 37.98
C ASP A 758 5.17 5.96 37.48
N SER A 759 6.35 5.47 37.83
CA SER A 759 6.75 4.06 37.96
C SER A 759 6.93 3.20 36.69
N ASP A 760 6.41 3.55 35.52
CA ASP A 760 6.27 2.54 34.45
C ASP A 760 7.51 2.32 33.58
N ALA A 761 8.30 3.37 33.27
CA ALA A 761 9.55 3.22 32.51
C ALA A 761 10.69 2.52 33.30
N HIS A 762 10.48 2.26 34.59
CA HIS A 762 11.40 1.55 35.47
C HIS A 762 10.87 0.19 35.89
N ASP A 763 9.66 -0.19 35.47
CA ASP A 763 9.08 -1.51 35.67
C ASP A 763 9.39 -2.42 34.46
N PRO A 764 10.27 -3.44 34.61
CA PRO A 764 10.63 -4.34 33.52
C PRO A 764 9.45 -5.11 32.92
N SER A 765 8.33 -5.20 33.66
CA SER A 765 7.13 -5.89 33.20
C SER A 765 6.27 -5.08 32.22
N LYS A 766 6.44 -3.74 32.21
CA LYS A 766 5.68 -2.81 31.35
C LYS A 766 6.43 -2.37 30.10
N ILE A 767 7.77 -2.54 30.06
CA ILE A 767 8.64 -2.20 28.92
C ILE A 767 8.19 -2.82 27.58
N LYS A 768 7.55 -4.00 27.60
CA LYS A 768 7.16 -4.72 26.37
C LYS A 768 6.12 -3.95 25.53
N ASP A 769 5.31 -3.12 26.18
CA ASP A 769 4.21 -2.39 25.54
C ASP A 769 4.53 -0.89 25.32
N MET A 770 5.74 -0.46 25.69
CA MET A 770 6.19 0.94 25.57
C MET A 770 6.72 1.29 24.18
N THR A 771 6.53 2.55 23.76
CA THR A 771 7.05 3.09 22.51
C THR A 771 8.51 3.53 22.67
N VAL A 772 9.42 2.93 21.90
CA VAL A 772 10.86 3.25 21.93
C VAL A 772 11.11 4.67 21.42
N CYS A 773 11.84 5.48 22.19
CA CYS A 773 12.25 6.81 21.78
C CYS A 773 13.43 6.74 20.80
N LYS A 774 13.26 7.36 19.63
CA LYS A 774 14.27 7.41 18.56
C LYS A 774 14.91 8.80 18.40
N CYS A 775 14.83 9.68 19.41
CA CYS A 775 15.35 11.04 19.26
C CYS A 775 16.87 11.15 19.06
N GLY A 776 17.62 10.10 19.39
CA GLY A 776 19.08 10.05 19.18
C GLY A 776 19.91 10.97 20.08
N THR A 777 19.29 11.70 21.01
CA THR A 777 20.00 12.65 21.89
C THR A 777 20.75 11.91 23.01
N LYS A 778 21.82 12.54 23.52
CA LYS A 778 22.59 11.99 24.66
C LYS A 778 21.79 11.92 25.96
N ARG A 779 20.69 12.68 26.05
CA ARG A 779 19.77 12.74 27.19
C ARG A 779 18.48 11.96 26.94
N CYS A 780 18.49 11.05 25.95
CA CYS A 780 17.32 10.24 25.61
C CYS A 780 16.85 9.39 26.80
N ARG A 781 15.54 9.45 27.08
CA ARG A 781 14.87 8.65 28.13
C ARG A 781 14.65 7.18 27.73
N GLY A 782 14.90 6.82 26.47
CA GLY A 782 14.78 5.46 25.93
C GLY A 782 13.37 5.08 25.47
N PHE A 783 12.32 5.56 26.14
CA PHE A 783 10.92 5.31 25.81
C PHE A 783 10.07 6.58 25.94
N LEU A 784 8.92 6.62 25.28
CA LEU A 784 7.99 7.74 25.30
C LEU A 784 6.84 7.53 26.30
N TRP A 785 6.11 6.41 26.18
CA TRP A 785 5.04 5.96 27.08
C TRP A 785 4.82 4.46 26.92
#